data_AF-A0A8C7GVH8-F1
#
_entry.id   AF-A0A8C7GVH8-F1
#
_cell.length_a   1.000
_cell.length_b   1.000
_cell.length_c   1.000
_cell.angle_alpha   90.00
_cell.angle_beta   90.00
_cell.angle_gamma   90.00
#
_symmetry.space_group_name_H-M   'P 1'
#
loop_
_entity.id
_entity.type
_entity.pdbx_description
1 polymer ?
#
loop_
_entity_poly.entity_id
_entity_poly.type
_entity_poly.pdbx_seq_one_letter_code
_entity_poly.pdbx_strand_id
1 'polypeptide(L)'
;LHRKKLYSQSEEDEEEMEIAVRAWPSQLKERPASSASQASYVVNERLQELVKMFKERTERAKEKLIDPDHSDDDSPTASPARAPTPPPAPPEEPKEEEIEEQQPRLCCKVMPPRWIRALLHYRFPASIDPFTNLVYVLWLFFVTLAWNWNMWLIPVRWAFPYQTPSNIYLWLVTDYLCDLIYILDILVFQPRLQFVRSGDIVFDKKDMRVNYMKTFRFKMDVMSLVPLELFYFKTGINPLLRFPRLLKIMSFFEFNDRLEGILTKAYVYRVIRTTTYLLYCLHCNACLYYWGSAYEGLGSTQWVYDGQGNSYIRCYYFAVKTLITIGGLPDPTTLFEIIFQLINYFVGVFAFSIMIGQMRDVVGAATAGQTYYRACMDNTVKYMASYRIPKDVQNRVKTWYNYTWQSQGMLDEQELLVQLPDKMRLDIAVDVNYDIVSKVSLFQGCDRQMIFDMLKRLRSVVYLPGDYVCKKGEVGREMYIIKAGEVQVVGGPDGKTVFVTLRAGSVFGEISLLAVGGGNRRTANVVAHGFANLFILDKKDLNEILVHYPESQKLLRKKARKMLTKDKKPPKEPAQVIPPRTVTPKLFKAALDVAHQKTGLKGTLAKIKEKINKSSVSLQFPHSPPCPPPCLPCPQSLQSPVWTQSARLTPCHQP
;
A
#
# COMPACT_ATOMS: atom_id res chain seq x y z
N LEU A 1 2.90 62.69 0.63
CA LEU A 1 2.45 62.57 -0.78
C LEU A 1 2.42 61.08 -1.11
N HIS A 2 1.33 60.34 -1.35
CA HIS A 2 -0.09 60.60 -1.52
C HIS A 2 -0.83 59.41 -0.87
N ARG A 3 -1.91 59.68 -0.12
CA ARG A 3 -2.81 58.72 0.55
C ARG A 3 -4.21 58.91 -0.05
N LYS A 4 -4.90 57.85 -0.49
CA LYS A 4 -6.36 57.85 -0.80
C LYS A 4 -6.89 56.43 -0.51
N LYS A 5 -7.67 56.20 0.54
CA LYS A 5 -9.09 56.52 0.86
C LYS A 5 -10.09 55.55 0.20
N LEU A 6 -10.67 54.72 1.07
CA LEU A 6 -11.95 54.01 0.95
C LEU A 6 -13.10 55.00 0.72
N TYR A 7 -14.16 54.54 0.06
CA TYR A 7 -15.45 55.22 -0.06
C TYR A 7 -16.57 54.29 0.43
N SER A 8 -17.55 54.91 1.08
CA SER A 8 -18.77 54.40 1.70
C SER A 8 -19.99 55.12 1.11
N GLN A 9 -21.17 54.49 1.09
CA GLN A 9 -22.56 55.05 1.05
C GLN A 9 -23.52 53.83 1.07
N SER A 10 -24.42 53.57 2.04
CA SER A 10 -25.65 54.28 2.55
C SER A 10 -26.74 54.36 1.46
N GLU A 11 -28.06 54.13 1.63
CA GLU A 11 -29.09 53.96 2.68
C GLU A 11 -30.27 53.16 2.02
N GLU A 12 -31.02 52.27 2.69
CA GLU A 12 -32.33 52.44 3.40
C GLU A 12 -33.46 53.13 2.60
N ASP A 13 -34.62 52.45 2.47
CA ASP A 13 -35.98 53.02 2.47
C ASP A 13 -37.05 51.91 2.66
N GLU A 14 -37.90 52.07 3.69
CA GLU A 14 -39.11 51.32 4.02
C GLU A 14 -40.35 52.00 3.42
N GLU A 15 -41.42 51.25 3.07
CA GLU A 15 -42.81 51.72 3.25
C GLU A 15 -43.84 50.56 3.15
N GLU A 16 -44.69 50.46 4.18
CA GLU A 16 -45.89 49.61 4.30
C GLU A 16 -47.13 50.28 3.63
N MET A 17 -48.08 49.50 3.09
CA MET A 17 -49.52 49.80 3.27
C MET A 17 -50.47 48.61 3.01
N GLU A 18 -51.57 48.64 3.77
CA GLU A 18 -52.53 47.58 4.11
C GLU A 18 -53.56 47.13 3.03
N ILE A 19 -53.88 45.83 3.12
CA ILE A 19 -55.20 45.13 3.13
C ILE A 19 -56.36 45.60 2.23
N ALA A 20 -56.85 44.67 1.40
CA ALA A 20 -58.27 44.55 1.06
C ALA A 20 -58.75 43.08 1.12
N VAL A 21 -59.67 42.80 2.06
CA VAL A 21 -60.38 41.52 2.22
C VAL A 21 -61.62 41.52 1.33
N ARG A 22 -61.83 40.46 0.53
CA ARG A 22 -63.14 40.07 0.00
C ARG A 22 -63.27 38.54 -0.02
N ALA A 23 -64.33 38.04 0.57
CA ALA A 23 -64.53 36.65 0.96
C ALA A 23 -65.46 35.86 -0.01
N TRP A 24 -65.55 34.54 0.25
CA TRP A 24 -66.56 33.50 -0.06
C TRP A 24 -66.09 32.37 -1.03
N PRO A 25 -66.60 31.12 -0.94
CA PRO A 25 -66.81 30.27 0.26
C PRO A 25 -66.36 28.79 0.08
N SER A 26 -66.11 28.12 1.21
CA SER A 26 -66.20 26.66 1.52
C SER A 26 -65.95 25.58 0.44
N GLN A 27 -64.86 24.81 0.60
CA GLN A 27 -64.89 23.33 0.47
C GLN A 27 -63.69 22.70 1.19
N LEU A 28 -63.97 21.68 2.02
CA LEU A 28 -63.01 20.93 2.82
C LEU A 28 -61.87 20.34 1.96
N LYS A 29 -60.62 20.59 2.35
CA LYS A 29 -59.48 19.70 2.07
C LYS A 29 -58.46 19.84 3.19
N GLU A 30 -58.22 18.74 3.90
CA GLU A 30 -57.23 18.62 4.97
C GLU A 30 -55.86 19.12 4.48
N ARG A 31 -55.24 20.02 5.25
CA ARG A 31 -53.87 20.49 5.01
C ARG A 31 -52.88 19.35 5.32
N PRO A 32 -51.85 19.12 4.49
CA PRO A 32 -50.80 18.16 4.81
C PRO A 32 -49.98 18.63 6.01
N ALA A 33 -49.68 17.71 6.91
CA ALA A 33 -48.92 17.96 8.13
C ALA A 33 -47.50 18.48 7.81
N SER A 34 -47.09 19.52 8.54
CA SER A 34 -45.77 20.14 8.50
C SER A 34 -44.63 19.11 8.57
N SER A 35 -43.57 19.33 7.79
CA SER A 35 -42.34 18.51 7.72
C SER A 35 -41.67 18.25 9.07
N ALA A 36 -41.92 19.10 10.07
CA ALA A 36 -41.44 18.91 11.44
C ALA A 36 -42.08 17.68 12.12
N SER A 37 -43.32 17.30 11.75
CA SER A 37 -44.04 16.15 12.34
C SER A 37 -43.54 14.79 11.82
N GLN A 38 -43.06 14.73 10.57
CA GLN A 38 -42.51 13.50 10.01
C GLN A 38 -41.12 13.18 10.58
N ALA A 39 -40.30 14.21 10.84
CA ALA A 39 -39.00 14.03 11.48
C ALA A 39 -39.14 13.51 12.91
N SER A 40 -40.12 13.99 13.69
CA SER A 40 -40.33 13.50 15.07
C SER A 40 -40.84 12.06 15.11
N TYR A 41 -41.68 11.66 14.15
CA TYR A 41 -42.16 10.28 14.01
C TYR A 41 -41.01 9.31 13.73
N VAL A 42 -40.13 9.65 12.78
CA VAL A 42 -38.97 8.81 12.42
C VAL A 42 -37.98 8.69 13.59
N VAL A 43 -37.76 9.78 14.34
CA VAL A 43 -36.91 9.74 15.54
C VAL A 43 -37.52 8.85 16.63
N ASN A 44 -38.84 8.92 16.84
CA ASN A 44 -39.51 8.05 17.81
C ASN A 44 -39.47 6.57 17.42
N GLU A 45 -39.61 6.25 16.13
CA GLU A 45 -39.53 4.87 15.64
C GLU A 45 -38.13 4.28 15.89
N ARG A 46 -37.08 5.06 15.61
CA ARG A 46 -35.69 4.66 15.89
C ARG A 46 -35.39 4.51 17.37
N LEU A 47 -35.99 5.35 18.21
CA LEU A 47 -35.86 5.24 19.66
C LEU A 47 -36.49 3.94 20.18
N GLN A 48 -37.68 3.57 19.68
CA GLN A 48 -38.35 2.32 20.04
C GLN A 48 -37.57 1.09 19.56
N GLU A 49 -36.97 1.14 18.37
CA GLU A 49 -36.12 0.08 17.83
C GLU A 49 -34.87 -0.13 18.69
N LEU A 50 -34.23 0.96 19.14
CA LEU A 50 -33.09 0.92 20.07
C LEU A 50 -33.50 0.34 21.43
N VAL A 51 -34.63 0.75 22.00
CA VAL A 51 -35.13 0.22 23.27
C VAL A 51 -35.40 -1.28 23.18
N LYS A 52 -35.96 -1.75 22.05
CA LYS A 52 -36.18 -3.18 21.81
C LYS A 52 -34.87 -3.97 21.76
N MET A 53 -33.86 -3.46 21.07
CA MET A 53 -32.53 -4.09 21.02
C MET A 53 -31.83 -4.10 22.38
N PHE A 54 -31.98 -3.05 23.18
CA PHE A 54 -31.46 -3.04 24.56
C PHE A 54 -32.16 -4.08 25.42
N LYS A 55 -33.49 -4.18 25.33
CA LYS A 55 -34.27 -5.18 26.07
C LYS A 55 -33.86 -6.61 25.73
N GLU A 56 -33.65 -6.94 24.45
CA GLU A 56 -33.15 -8.26 24.02
C GLU A 56 -31.75 -8.58 24.56
N ARG A 57 -30.86 -7.58 24.63
CA ARG A 57 -29.51 -7.75 25.21
C ARG A 57 -29.57 -7.97 26.71
N THR A 58 -30.44 -7.25 27.41
CA THR A 58 -30.63 -7.41 28.85
C THR A 58 -31.26 -8.77 29.18
N GLU A 59 -32.23 -9.25 28.40
CA GLU A 59 -32.80 -10.59 28.57
C GLU A 59 -31.77 -11.69 28.29
N ARG A 60 -30.94 -11.58 27.23
CA ARG A 60 -29.84 -12.53 27.00
C ARG A 60 -28.77 -12.52 28.09
N ALA A 61 -28.49 -11.35 28.68
CA ALA A 61 -27.57 -11.25 29.81
C ALA A 61 -28.17 -11.86 31.09
N LYS A 62 -29.49 -11.73 31.25
CA LYS A 62 -30.26 -12.34 32.34
C LYS A 62 -30.33 -13.87 32.20
N GLU A 63 -30.56 -14.40 31.00
CA GLU A 63 -30.49 -15.84 30.72
C GLU A 63 -29.10 -16.42 31.03
N LYS A 64 -28.02 -15.69 30.70
CA LYS A 64 -26.65 -16.08 31.06
C LYS A 64 -26.34 -16.05 32.56
N LEU A 65 -27.14 -15.36 33.36
CA LEU A 65 -26.98 -15.34 34.82
C LEU A 65 -27.83 -16.43 35.51
N ILE A 66 -28.74 -17.09 34.78
CA ILE A 66 -29.65 -18.11 35.31
C ILE A 66 -29.08 -19.54 35.18
N ASP A 67 -28.07 -19.75 34.34
CA ASP A 67 -27.44 -21.06 34.14
C ASP A 67 -25.92 -21.00 34.45
N PRO A 68 -25.49 -21.36 35.68
CA PRO A 68 -24.11 -21.22 36.13
C PRO A 68 -23.32 -22.54 36.08
N ASP A 69 -23.64 -23.50 35.22
CA ASP A 69 -22.88 -24.75 35.13
C ASP A 69 -22.34 -24.99 33.72
N HIS A 70 -21.17 -24.42 33.45
CA HIS A 70 -20.11 -25.06 32.67
C HIS A 70 -18.77 -24.39 33.01
N SER A 71 -18.09 -24.93 34.01
CA SER A 71 -16.68 -24.66 34.30
C SER A 71 -15.79 -25.71 33.66
N ASP A 72 -14.79 -25.25 32.91
CA ASP A 72 -13.63 -26.02 32.46
C ASP A 72 -12.82 -26.55 33.64
N ASP A 73 -12.38 -27.81 33.61
CA ASP A 73 -11.19 -28.24 34.37
C ASP A 73 -10.48 -29.46 33.74
N ASP A 74 -9.16 -29.48 33.90
CA ASP A 74 -8.16 -30.31 33.21
C ASP A 74 -7.75 -31.57 34.05
N SER A 75 -7.49 -32.69 33.35
CA SER A 75 -6.95 -34.06 33.65
C SER A 75 -5.94 -34.29 34.83
N PRO A 76 -5.38 -35.52 35.16
CA PRO A 76 -5.68 -36.98 34.94
C PRO A 76 -5.48 -37.93 36.20
N THR A 77 -5.71 -39.26 36.10
CA THR A 77 -4.91 -40.45 36.61
C THR A 77 -5.73 -41.77 36.77
N ALA A 78 -5.08 -42.95 36.71
CA ALA A 78 -5.57 -44.29 36.37
C ALA A 78 -5.61 -45.38 37.49
N SER A 79 -6.52 -46.39 37.32
CA SER A 79 -6.50 -47.89 37.54
C SER A 79 -6.12 -48.54 38.91
N PRO A 80 -6.62 -49.76 39.32
CA PRO A 80 -6.62 -51.05 38.54
C PRO A 80 -7.73 -52.16 38.76
N ALA A 81 -7.77 -53.11 37.79
CA ALA A 81 -8.09 -54.58 37.71
C ALA A 81 -8.64 -55.43 38.92
N ARG A 82 -9.28 -56.64 38.83
CA ARG A 82 -9.83 -57.58 37.80
C ARG A 82 -10.40 -58.87 38.49
N ALA A 83 -11.37 -59.59 37.89
CA ALA A 83 -11.60 -61.06 37.97
C ALA A 83 -12.44 -61.57 36.73
N PRO A 84 -12.46 -62.88 36.35
CA PRO A 84 -12.38 -63.34 34.95
C PRO A 84 -13.63 -64.02 34.28
N THR A 85 -13.41 -64.42 33.01
CA THR A 85 -14.23 -64.78 31.81
C THR A 85 -14.88 -66.18 31.70
N PRO A 86 -15.77 -66.41 30.69
CA PRO A 86 -15.66 -67.60 29.80
C PRO A 86 -15.84 -67.24 28.27
N PRO A 87 -15.84 -68.17 27.26
CA PRO A 87 -14.82 -68.30 26.20
C PRO A 87 -15.31 -67.97 24.74
N PRO A 88 -14.46 -68.06 23.69
CA PRO A 88 -14.58 -67.30 22.43
C PRO A 88 -15.35 -68.01 21.29
N ALA A 89 -15.89 -67.20 20.36
CA ALA A 89 -16.55 -67.66 19.13
C ALA A 89 -15.56 -67.84 17.95
N PRO A 90 -15.77 -68.81 17.02
CA PRO A 90 -14.93 -69.04 15.85
C PRO A 90 -15.32 -68.20 14.60
N PRO A 91 -14.48 -68.19 13.54
CA PRO A 91 -14.45 -67.17 12.49
C PRO A 91 -15.42 -67.38 11.31
N GLU A 92 -15.72 -66.28 10.60
CA GLU A 92 -16.41 -66.22 9.29
C GLU A 92 -15.48 -66.57 8.12
N GLU A 93 -16.04 -67.26 7.10
CA GLU A 93 -15.90 -67.05 5.63
C GLU A 93 -16.59 -68.24 4.87
N PRO A 94 -16.81 -68.22 3.54
CA PRO A 94 -17.69 -67.36 2.73
C PRO A 94 -18.66 -68.21 1.84
N LYS A 95 -19.72 -67.64 1.22
CA LYS A 95 -20.41 -68.28 0.07
C LYS A 95 -20.91 -67.28 -0.99
N GLU A 96 -20.43 -67.55 -2.20
CA GLU A 96 -20.62 -67.01 -3.56
C GLU A 96 -22.10 -66.85 -3.98
N GLU A 97 -22.53 -65.76 -4.63
CA GLU A 97 -22.35 -65.35 -6.05
C GLU A 97 -23.01 -66.29 -7.08
N GLU A 98 -24.13 -65.83 -7.66
CA GLU A 98 -24.59 -66.23 -8.99
C GLU A 98 -24.88 -65.00 -9.84
N ILE A 99 -24.58 -65.18 -11.13
CA ILE A 99 -24.20 -64.21 -12.15
C ILE A 99 -25.36 -63.98 -13.13
N GLU A 100 -25.56 -62.73 -13.56
CA GLU A 100 -26.31 -62.43 -14.80
C GLU A 100 -25.52 -61.41 -15.65
N GLU A 101 -25.35 -61.72 -16.94
CA GLU A 101 -24.48 -61.06 -17.92
C GLU A 101 -25.11 -59.82 -18.63
N GLN A 102 -24.42 -58.67 -18.55
CA GLN A 102 -24.02 -57.67 -19.59
C GLN A 102 -24.82 -57.52 -20.91
N GLN A 103 -25.18 -56.34 -21.48
CA GLN A 103 -24.60 -54.96 -21.59
C GLN A 103 -25.59 -54.03 -22.37
N PRO A 104 -25.38 -52.70 -22.62
CA PRO A 104 -24.63 -51.66 -21.89
C PRO A 104 -25.43 -50.33 -21.71
N ARG A 105 -25.36 -49.65 -20.55
CA ARG A 105 -25.56 -48.18 -20.46
C ARG A 105 -24.61 -47.54 -19.44
N LEU A 106 -23.68 -46.77 -19.99
CA LEU A 106 -22.72 -45.90 -19.31
C LEU A 106 -23.44 -44.88 -18.39
N CYS A 107 -23.13 -44.84 -17.10
CA CYS A 107 -23.31 -43.63 -16.27
C CYS A 107 -22.37 -43.65 -15.06
N CYS A 108 -21.12 -43.22 -15.29
CA CYS A 108 -20.24 -42.80 -14.19
C CYS A 108 -20.86 -41.59 -13.48
N LYS A 109 -21.33 -41.75 -12.24
CA LYS A 109 -21.56 -40.62 -11.33
C LYS A 109 -20.20 -40.10 -10.86
N VAL A 110 -19.59 -39.26 -11.68
CA VAL A 110 -18.42 -38.46 -11.29
C VAL A 110 -18.87 -37.50 -10.20
N MET A 111 -18.43 -37.70 -8.96
CA MET A 111 -18.59 -36.68 -7.93
C MET A 111 -17.77 -35.45 -8.33
N PRO A 112 -18.38 -34.25 -8.43
CA PRO A 112 -17.66 -33.09 -8.89
C PRO A 112 -16.63 -32.66 -7.82
N PRO A 113 -15.43 -32.24 -8.24
CA PRO A 113 -14.35 -31.83 -7.32
C PRO A 113 -14.78 -30.69 -6.38
N ARG A 114 -14.13 -30.59 -5.20
CA ARG A 114 -14.46 -29.68 -4.09
C ARG A 114 -14.72 -28.22 -4.52
N TRP A 115 -14.03 -27.71 -5.53
CA TRP A 115 -14.21 -26.36 -6.06
C TRP A 115 -15.56 -26.17 -6.78
N ILE A 116 -16.10 -27.18 -7.47
CA ILE A 116 -17.43 -27.14 -8.08
C ILE A 116 -18.52 -27.14 -7.01
N ARG A 117 -18.32 -27.88 -5.91
CA ARG A 117 -19.24 -27.90 -4.76
C ARG A 117 -19.23 -26.56 -4.01
N ALA A 118 -18.07 -25.91 -3.90
CA ALA A 118 -17.93 -24.55 -3.38
C ALA A 118 -18.56 -23.50 -4.32
N LEU A 119 -18.42 -23.68 -5.64
CA LEU A 119 -19.09 -22.83 -6.64
C LEU A 119 -20.62 -22.98 -6.57
N LEU A 120 -21.12 -24.21 -6.38
CA LEU A 120 -22.56 -24.48 -6.23
C LEU A 120 -23.16 -23.89 -4.95
N HIS A 121 -22.38 -23.77 -3.86
CA HIS A 121 -22.82 -23.16 -2.59
C HIS A 121 -22.50 -21.67 -2.50
N TYR A 122 -21.88 -21.08 -3.53
CA TYR A 122 -21.57 -19.66 -3.55
C TYR A 122 -22.83 -18.84 -3.80
N ARG A 123 -23.45 -18.36 -2.72
CA ARG A 123 -24.59 -17.45 -2.80
C ARG A 123 -24.07 -16.08 -3.21
N PHE A 124 -24.38 -15.66 -4.44
CA PHE A 124 -23.98 -14.35 -4.92
C PHE A 124 -24.38 -13.24 -3.93
N PRO A 125 -23.46 -12.31 -3.61
CA PRO A 125 -23.73 -11.24 -2.66
C PRO A 125 -24.90 -10.36 -3.16
N ALA A 126 -25.75 -9.94 -2.22
CA ALA A 126 -26.95 -9.18 -2.51
C ALA A 126 -26.66 -7.75 -3.01
N SER A 127 -25.55 -7.16 -2.54
CA SER A 127 -24.98 -5.89 -2.96
C SER A 127 -23.46 -6.04 -2.99
N ILE A 128 -22.81 -5.30 -3.89
CA ILE A 128 -21.36 -5.35 -4.11
C ILE A 128 -20.81 -3.96 -3.81
N ASP A 129 -19.87 -3.88 -2.87
CA ASP A 129 -19.12 -2.65 -2.63
C ASP A 129 -18.11 -2.43 -3.79
N PRO A 130 -18.24 -1.34 -4.56
CA PRO A 130 -17.31 -1.03 -5.64
C PRO A 130 -15.89 -0.68 -5.15
N PHE A 131 -15.67 -0.36 -3.87
CA PHE A 131 -14.38 0.12 -3.36
C PHE A 131 -13.51 -0.97 -2.73
N THR A 132 -14.05 -1.84 -1.88
CA THR A 132 -13.24 -2.82 -1.14
C THR A 132 -13.31 -4.25 -1.69
N ASN A 133 -14.29 -4.58 -2.53
CA ASN A 133 -14.54 -5.97 -2.89
C ASN A 133 -13.59 -6.50 -3.98
N LEU A 134 -12.63 -7.33 -3.58
CA LEU A 134 -11.67 -7.96 -4.50
C LEU A 134 -12.32 -8.90 -5.53
N VAL A 135 -13.46 -9.52 -5.22
CA VAL A 135 -14.17 -10.41 -6.16
C VAL A 135 -14.73 -9.60 -7.33
N TYR A 136 -15.16 -8.36 -7.08
CA TYR A 136 -15.61 -7.48 -8.14
C TYR A 136 -14.45 -7.04 -9.05
N VAL A 137 -13.28 -6.74 -8.48
CA VAL A 137 -12.08 -6.42 -9.29
C VAL A 137 -11.65 -7.62 -10.14
N LEU A 138 -11.73 -8.84 -9.60
CA LEU A 138 -11.49 -10.06 -10.37
C LEU A 138 -12.52 -10.25 -11.50
N TRP A 139 -13.79 -9.92 -11.28
CA TRP A 139 -14.79 -9.93 -12.34
C TRP A 139 -14.48 -8.90 -13.43
N LEU A 140 -14.15 -7.67 -13.04
CA LEU A 140 -13.75 -6.59 -13.94
C LEU A 140 -12.51 -6.96 -14.76
N PHE A 141 -11.59 -7.79 -14.23
CA PHE A 141 -10.47 -8.34 -14.99
C PHE A 141 -10.97 -9.16 -16.19
N PHE A 142 -11.95 -10.04 -16.01
CA PHE A 142 -12.51 -10.83 -17.13
C PHE A 142 -13.26 -9.96 -18.15
N VAL A 143 -14.02 -8.96 -17.69
CA VAL A 143 -14.68 -7.99 -18.59
C VAL A 143 -13.64 -7.21 -19.39
N THR A 144 -12.55 -6.81 -18.74
CA THR A 144 -11.44 -6.09 -19.38
C THR A 144 -10.66 -6.97 -20.34
N LEU A 145 -10.51 -8.27 -20.04
CA LEU A 145 -9.90 -9.24 -20.94
C LEU A 145 -10.73 -9.42 -22.20
N ALA A 146 -12.05 -9.54 -22.07
CA ALA A 146 -12.99 -9.60 -23.20
C ALA A 146 -12.95 -8.30 -24.04
N TRP A 147 -12.81 -7.14 -23.40
CA TRP A 147 -12.59 -5.87 -24.12
C TRP A 147 -11.26 -5.85 -24.87
N ASN A 148 -10.17 -6.30 -24.25
CA ASN A 148 -8.86 -6.38 -24.91
C ASN A 148 -8.88 -7.35 -26.11
N TRP A 149 -9.57 -8.49 -26.01
CA TRP A 149 -9.77 -9.40 -27.14
C TRP A 149 -10.38 -8.68 -28.35
N ASN A 150 -11.50 -7.98 -28.14
CA ASN A 150 -12.16 -7.22 -29.20
C ASN A 150 -11.28 -6.07 -29.72
N MET A 151 -10.65 -5.32 -28.83
CA MET A 151 -9.84 -4.15 -29.16
C MET A 151 -8.63 -4.50 -30.02
N TRP A 152 -7.92 -5.58 -29.71
CA TRP A 152 -6.74 -6.00 -30.48
C TRP A 152 -7.10 -6.81 -31.74
N LEU A 153 -8.11 -7.66 -31.71
CA LEU A 153 -8.32 -8.62 -32.80
C LEU A 153 -9.31 -8.14 -33.86
N ILE A 154 -10.16 -7.15 -33.58
CA ILE A 154 -11.01 -6.52 -34.61
C ILE A 154 -10.14 -5.87 -35.71
N PRO A 155 -9.13 -5.02 -35.41
CA PRO A 155 -8.25 -4.45 -36.44
C PRO A 155 -7.49 -5.51 -37.24
N VAL A 156 -6.99 -6.56 -36.57
CA VAL A 156 -6.27 -7.67 -37.24
C VAL A 156 -7.16 -8.37 -38.25
N ARG A 157 -8.37 -8.76 -37.83
CA ARG A 157 -9.31 -9.50 -38.68
C ARG A 157 -9.81 -8.63 -39.82
N TRP A 158 -9.86 -7.32 -39.62
CA TRP A 158 -10.24 -6.38 -40.67
C TRP A 158 -9.13 -6.20 -41.72
N ALA A 159 -7.88 -6.05 -41.30
CA ALA A 159 -6.77 -5.80 -42.23
C ALA A 159 -6.20 -7.08 -42.84
N PHE A 160 -5.91 -8.10 -42.03
CA PHE A 160 -5.20 -9.31 -42.46
C PHE A 160 -6.16 -10.46 -42.79
N PRO A 161 -5.91 -11.23 -43.86
CA PRO A 161 -6.74 -12.37 -44.25
C PRO A 161 -6.43 -13.63 -43.40
N TYR A 162 -6.47 -13.50 -42.07
CA TYR A 162 -6.27 -14.62 -41.14
C TYR A 162 -7.55 -15.42 -40.88
N GLN A 163 -8.71 -14.93 -41.33
CA GLN A 163 -9.95 -15.68 -41.26
C GLN A 163 -10.00 -16.70 -42.40
N THR A 164 -9.83 -17.97 -42.07
CA THR A 164 -9.94 -19.08 -43.01
C THR A 164 -11.20 -19.89 -42.70
N PRO A 165 -11.78 -20.61 -43.68
CA PRO A 165 -12.96 -21.45 -43.43
C PRO A 165 -12.76 -22.50 -42.33
N SER A 166 -11.52 -22.94 -42.09
CA SER A 166 -11.17 -23.92 -41.06
C SER A 166 -11.13 -23.36 -39.64
N ASN A 167 -10.74 -22.09 -39.46
CA ASN A 167 -10.56 -21.49 -38.13
C ASN A 167 -11.74 -20.62 -37.67
N ILE A 168 -12.71 -20.38 -38.55
CA ILE A 168 -13.80 -19.43 -38.33
C ILE A 168 -14.65 -19.77 -37.10
N TYR A 169 -14.85 -21.06 -36.83
CA TYR A 169 -15.60 -21.52 -35.67
C TYR A 169 -14.90 -21.17 -34.34
N LEU A 170 -13.56 -21.23 -34.28
CA LEU A 170 -12.81 -20.87 -33.08
C LEU A 170 -12.92 -19.36 -32.78
N TRP A 171 -12.87 -18.54 -33.83
CA TRP A 171 -13.09 -17.09 -33.73
C TRP A 171 -14.48 -16.79 -33.18
N LEU A 172 -15.52 -17.40 -33.76
CA LEU A 172 -16.91 -17.19 -33.33
C LEU A 172 -17.17 -17.68 -31.90
N VAL A 173 -16.62 -18.82 -31.49
CA VAL A 173 -16.77 -19.32 -30.11
C VAL A 173 -16.17 -18.34 -29.10
N THR A 174 -14.98 -17.80 -29.38
CA THR A 174 -14.32 -16.85 -28.47
C THR A 174 -15.03 -15.50 -28.43
N ASP A 175 -15.52 -15.07 -29.59
CA ASP A 175 -16.33 -13.87 -29.76
C ASP A 175 -17.63 -13.94 -28.93
N TYR A 176 -18.40 -15.03 -29.04
CA TYR A 176 -19.62 -15.22 -28.25
C TYR A 176 -19.36 -15.43 -26.76
N LEU A 177 -18.19 -15.98 -26.39
CA LEU A 177 -17.76 -16.04 -25.00
C LEU A 177 -17.54 -14.63 -24.43
N CYS A 178 -16.95 -13.71 -25.21
CA CYS A 178 -16.81 -12.31 -24.80
C CYS A 178 -18.18 -11.61 -24.64
N ASP A 179 -19.12 -11.87 -25.56
CA ASP A 179 -20.48 -11.33 -25.47
C ASP A 179 -21.22 -11.87 -24.24
N LEU A 180 -21.05 -13.17 -23.91
CA LEU A 180 -21.59 -13.75 -22.68
C LEU A 180 -21.06 -13.05 -21.42
N ILE A 181 -19.77 -12.73 -21.37
CA ILE A 181 -19.17 -11.98 -20.24
C ILE A 181 -19.83 -10.60 -20.11
N TYR A 182 -20.07 -9.90 -21.22
CA TYR A 182 -20.74 -8.59 -21.20
C TYR A 182 -22.19 -8.68 -20.76
N ILE A 183 -22.92 -9.71 -21.21
CA ILE A 183 -24.31 -9.96 -20.77
C ILE A 183 -24.34 -10.22 -19.26
N LEU A 184 -23.44 -11.06 -18.75
CA LEU A 184 -23.34 -11.36 -17.32
C LEU A 184 -22.99 -10.10 -16.51
N ASP A 185 -22.12 -9.23 -17.02
CA ASP A 185 -21.77 -7.97 -16.36
C ASP A 185 -23.00 -7.06 -16.20
N ILE A 186 -23.77 -6.87 -17.26
CA ILE A 186 -24.96 -5.99 -17.30
C ILE A 186 -26.12 -6.57 -16.47
N LEU A 187 -26.32 -7.90 -16.48
CA LEU A 187 -27.44 -8.53 -15.79
C LEU A 187 -27.17 -8.83 -14.32
N VAL A 188 -25.94 -9.18 -13.96
CA VAL A 188 -25.61 -9.73 -12.63
C VAL A 188 -24.83 -8.72 -11.78
N PHE A 189 -23.78 -8.10 -12.33
CA PHE A 189 -22.82 -7.32 -11.53
C PHE A 189 -23.20 -5.85 -11.45
N GLN A 190 -23.37 -5.16 -12.59
CA GLN A 190 -23.64 -3.71 -12.63
C GLN A 190 -24.90 -3.29 -11.84
N PRO A 191 -26.03 -4.02 -11.87
CA PRO A 191 -27.22 -3.66 -11.11
C PRO A 191 -27.11 -3.88 -9.60
N ARG A 192 -26.04 -4.53 -9.12
CA ARG A 192 -25.79 -4.83 -7.70
C ARG A 192 -24.73 -3.93 -7.09
N LEU A 193 -24.21 -2.96 -7.85
CA LEU A 193 -23.20 -2.03 -7.35
C LEU A 193 -23.83 -1.00 -6.42
N GLN A 194 -23.25 -0.91 -5.23
CA GLN A 194 -23.60 0.12 -4.26
C GLN A 194 -23.20 1.49 -4.81
N PHE A 195 -23.99 2.50 -4.48
CA PHE A 195 -23.71 3.89 -4.85
C PHE A 195 -24.01 4.81 -3.68
N VAL A 196 -23.39 5.98 -3.67
CA VAL A 196 -23.60 6.99 -2.64
C VAL A 196 -24.68 7.96 -3.07
N ARG A 197 -25.70 8.17 -2.24
CA ARG A 197 -26.75 9.18 -2.42
C ARG A 197 -26.86 10.02 -1.16
N SER A 198 -26.65 11.33 -1.27
CA SER A 198 -26.72 12.27 -0.14
C SER A 198 -25.82 11.92 1.06
N GLY A 199 -24.70 11.22 0.81
CA GLY A 199 -23.75 10.79 1.84
C GLY A 199 -23.96 9.36 2.36
N ASP A 200 -25.11 8.75 2.07
CA ASP A 200 -25.41 7.36 2.48
C ASP A 200 -25.09 6.36 1.36
N ILE A 201 -24.55 5.20 1.75
CA ILE A 201 -24.34 4.07 0.84
C ILE A 201 -25.65 3.31 0.70
N VAL A 202 -26.19 3.28 -0.52
CA VAL A 202 -27.46 2.62 -0.83
C VAL A 202 -27.20 1.14 -1.16
N PHE A 203 -27.82 0.25 -0.38
CA PHE A 203 -27.69 -1.22 -0.55
C PHE A 203 -28.94 -1.89 -1.16
N ASP A 204 -30.04 -1.14 -1.36
CA ASP A 204 -31.29 -1.73 -1.86
C ASP A 204 -31.18 -2.10 -3.35
N LYS A 205 -31.58 -3.33 -3.68
CA LYS A 205 -31.48 -3.91 -5.03
C LYS A 205 -32.28 -3.13 -6.06
N LYS A 206 -33.45 -2.62 -5.68
CA LYS A 206 -34.32 -1.86 -6.58
C LYS A 206 -33.67 -0.51 -6.90
N ASP A 207 -33.21 0.18 -5.88
CA ASP A 207 -32.55 1.48 -6.05
C ASP A 207 -31.23 1.40 -6.83
N MET A 208 -30.39 0.39 -6.57
CA MET A 208 -29.14 0.17 -7.33
C MET A 208 -29.43 -0.07 -8.81
N ARG A 209 -30.42 -0.92 -9.14
CA ARG A 209 -30.81 -1.19 -10.52
C ARG A 209 -31.36 0.06 -11.23
N VAL A 210 -32.25 0.81 -10.56
CA VAL A 210 -32.81 2.04 -11.13
C VAL A 210 -31.72 3.09 -11.34
N ASN A 211 -30.77 3.19 -10.42
CA ASN A 211 -29.63 4.09 -10.55
C ASN A 211 -28.75 3.72 -11.76
N TYR A 212 -28.41 2.45 -11.91
CA TYR A 212 -27.65 1.96 -13.06
C TYR A 212 -28.38 2.25 -14.38
N MET A 213 -29.68 1.93 -14.49
CA MET A 213 -30.47 2.15 -15.71
C MET A 213 -30.58 3.63 -16.13
N LYS A 214 -30.48 4.57 -15.18
CA LYS A 214 -30.47 6.02 -15.47
C LYS A 214 -29.09 6.52 -15.91
N THR A 215 -28.02 5.80 -15.57
CA THR A 215 -26.65 6.22 -15.82
C THR A 215 -26.30 6.09 -17.30
N PHE A 216 -25.52 7.02 -17.85
CA PHE A 216 -25.04 6.95 -19.23
C PHE A 216 -24.28 5.65 -19.55
N ARG A 217 -23.62 5.06 -18.54
CA ARG A 217 -22.97 3.75 -18.60
C ARG A 217 -23.91 2.65 -19.11
N PHE A 218 -25.14 2.57 -18.62
CA PHE A 218 -26.10 1.56 -19.08
C PHE A 218 -26.42 1.72 -20.57
N LYS A 219 -26.53 2.95 -21.07
CA LYS A 219 -26.76 3.20 -22.51
C LYS A 219 -25.60 2.71 -23.37
N MET A 220 -24.36 2.97 -22.94
CA MET A 220 -23.15 2.49 -23.63
C MET A 220 -23.04 0.96 -23.58
N ASP A 221 -23.37 0.37 -22.43
CA ASP A 221 -23.37 -1.07 -22.23
C ASP A 221 -24.38 -1.78 -23.14
N VAL A 222 -25.62 -1.27 -23.23
CA VAL A 222 -26.64 -1.81 -24.14
C VAL A 222 -26.23 -1.61 -25.61
N MET A 223 -25.69 -0.43 -25.95
CA MET A 223 -25.20 -0.16 -27.31
C MET A 223 -24.06 -1.10 -27.72
N SER A 224 -23.22 -1.51 -26.77
CA SER A 224 -22.09 -2.42 -27.03
C SER A 224 -22.53 -3.84 -27.46
N LEU A 225 -23.72 -4.26 -27.03
CA LEU A 225 -24.29 -5.58 -27.29
C LEU A 225 -25.33 -5.60 -28.41
N VAL A 226 -25.45 -4.53 -29.21
CA VAL A 226 -26.36 -4.53 -30.36
C VAL A 226 -25.97 -5.69 -31.30
N PRO A 227 -26.90 -6.62 -31.62
CA PRO A 227 -26.60 -7.83 -32.37
C PRO A 227 -26.51 -7.56 -33.88
N LEU A 228 -25.58 -6.67 -34.28
CA LEU A 228 -25.28 -6.38 -35.69
C LEU A 228 -24.74 -7.61 -36.44
N GLU A 229 -24.37 -8.66 -35.72
CA GLU A 229 -23.94 -9.95 -36.28
C GLU A 229 -25.07 -10.71 -36.96
N LEU A 230 -26.35 -10.36 -36.72
CA LEU A 230 -27.46 -10.88 -37.50
C LEU A 230 -27.32 -10.57 -39.00
N PHE A 231 -26.53 -9.55 -39.37
CA PHE A 231 -26.23 -9.26 -40.76
C PHE A 231 -25.20 -10.21 -41.40
N TYR A 232 -24.54 -11.08 -40.62
CA TYR A 232 -23.63 -12.11 -41.15
C TYR A 232 -24.30 -13.03 -42.17
N PHE A 233 -25.62 -13.27 -42.03
CA PHE A 233 -26.39 -14.05 -43.00
C PHE A 233 -26.47 -13.41 -44.39
N LYS A 234 -26.31 -12.08 -44.51
CA LYS A 234 -26.38 -11.35 -45.78
C LYS A 234 -25.01 -10.92 -46.32
N THR A 235 -24.11 -10.47 -45.44
CA THR A 235 -22.86 -9.82 -45.85
C THR A 235 -21.62 -10.71 -45.70
N GLY A 236 -21.79 -11.94 -45.20
CA GLY A 236 -20.67 -12.75 -44.70
C GLY A 236 -20.12 -12.25 -43.36
N ILE A 237 -19.13 -12.95 -42.82
CA ILE A 237 -18.54 -12.67 -41.51
C ILE A 237 -17.63 -11.45 -41.63
N ASN A 238 -18.19 -10.28 -41.33
CA ASN A 238 -17.47 -9.00 -41.35
C ASN A 238 -17.05 -8.59 -39.93
N PRO A 239 -15.74 -8.45 -39.64
CA PRO A 239 -15.25 -8.07 -38.31
C PRO A 239 -15.71 -6.67 -37.87
N LEU A 240 -15.93 -5.74 -38.81
CA LEU A 240 -16.35 -4.37 -38.52
C LEU A 240 -17.71 -4.27 -37.82
N LEU A 241 -18.60 -5.24 -38.05
CA LEU A 241 -19.92 -5.27 -37.39
C LEU A 241 -19.80 -5.49 -35.86
N ARG A 242 -18.63 -5.95 -35.38
CA ARG A 242 -18.32 -6.08 -33.95
C ARG A 242 -17.76 -4.79 -33.32
N PHE A 243 -17.53 -3.73 -34.08
CA PHE A 243 -16.99 -2.46 -33.55
C PHE A 243 -17.77 -1.88 -32.35
N PRO A 244 -19.12 -2.01 -32.23
CA PRO A 244 -19.84 -1.55 -31.05
C PRO A 244 -19.35 -2.14 -29.72
N ARG A 245 -18.74 -3.34 -29.72
CA ARG A 245 -18.25 -3.98 -28.49
C ARG A 245 -17.16 -3.14 -27.81
N LEU A 246 -16.47 -2.27 -28.55
CA LEU A 246 -15.47 -1.35 -28.02
C LEU A 246 -16.06 -0.25 -27.12
N LEU A 247 -17.38 0.00 -27.19
CA LEU A 247 -18.08 0.98 -26.35
C LEU A 247 -18.06 0.62 -24.85
N LYS A 248 -17.68 -0.62 -24.51
CA LYS A 248 -17.44 -1.09 -23.14
C LYS A 248 -16.13 -0.54 -22.51
N ILE A 249 -15.52 0.50 -23.12
CA ILE A 249 -14.29 1.14 -22.66
C ILE A 249 -14.36 1.69 -21.22
N MET A 250 -15.55 2.04 -20.74
CA MET A 250 -15.73 2.52 -19.36
C MET A 250 -15.36 1.46 -18.32
N SER A 251 -15.65 0.17 -18.59
CA SER A 251 -15.24 -0.94 -17.73
C SER A 251 -13.73 -1.15 -17.73
N PHE A 252 -13.06 -0.89 -18.86
CA PHE A 252 -11.60 -0.92 -18.94
C PHE A 252 -10.99 0.15 -18.02
N PHE A 253 -11.45 1.40 -18.09
CA PHE A 253 -10.94 2.46 -17.21
C PHE A 253 -11.23 2.16 -15.74
N GLU A 254 -12.45 1.72 -15.41
CA GLU A 254 -12.80 1.35 -14.04
C GLU A 254 -11.90 0.24 -13.50
N PHE A 255 -11.65 -0.83 -14.26
CA PHE A 255 -10.72 -1.87 -13.84
C PHE A 255 -9.32 -1.33 -13.57
N ASN A 256 -8.80 -0.52 -14.48
CA ASN A 256 -7.46 0.05 -14.37
C ASN A 256 -7.32 0.93 -13.12
N ASP A 257 -8.30 1.79 -12.83
CA ASP A 257 -8.28 2.67 -11.66
C ASP A 257 -8.34 1.87 -10.34
N ARG A 258 -9.14 0.79 -10.32
CA ARG A 258 -9.25 -0.09 -9.15
C ARG A 258 -7.98 -0.90 -8.93
N LEU A 259 -7.42 -1.47 -9.99
CA LEU A 259 -6.18 -2.23 -9.91
C LEU A 259 -5.04 -1.33 -9.43
N GLU A 260 -4.98 -0.09 -9.92
CA GLU A 260 -3.99 0.89 -9.48
C GLU A 260 -4.11 1.22 -7.99
N GLY A 261 -5.33 1.32 -7.44
CA GLY A 261 -5.55 1.54 -6.01
C GLY A 261 -5.18 0.36 -5.11
N ILE A 262 -5.19 -0.87 -5.65
CA ILE A 262 -4.86 -2.10 -4.90
C ILE A 262 -3.35 -2.40 -4.91
N LEU A 263 -2.66 -2.02 -5.99
CA LEU A 263 -1.25 -2.32 -6.16
C LEU A 263 -0.37 -1.42 -5.27
N THR A 264 0.45 -2.03 -4.42
CA THR A 264 1.44 -1.32 -3.58
C THR A 264 2.44 -0.48 -4.39
N LYS A 265 2.71 -0.88 -5.64
CA LYS A 265 3.57 -0.17 -6.60
C LYS A 265 2.78 0.24 -7.84
N ALA A 266 1.75 1.06 -7.64
CA ALA A 266 0.89 1.61 -8.70
C ALA A 266 1.66 2.17 -9.92
N TYR A 267 2.82 2.81 -9.69
CA TYR A 267 3.63 3.40 -10.77
C TYR A 267 4.13 2.37 -11.79
N VAL A 268 4.43 1.12 -11.39
CA VAL A 268 4.87 0.06 -12.31
C VAL A 268 3.74 -0.27 -13.27
N TYR A 269 2.52 -0.39 -12.76
CA TYR A 269 1.34 -0.64 -13.57
C TYR A 269 1.05 0.53 -14.52
N ARG A 270 1.20 1.79 -14.05
CA ARG A 270 1.07 2.96 -14.92
C ARG A 270 2.03 2.90 -16.11
N VAL A 271 3.29 2.51 -15.92
CA VAL A 271 4.29 2.35 -17.00
C VAL A 271 3.89 1.22 -17.96
N ILE A 272 3.42 0.08 -17.44
CA ILE A 272 2.94 -1.02 -18.28
C ILE A 272 1.74 -0.58 -19.12
N ARG A 273 0.79 0.13 -18.52
CA ARG A 273 -0.41 0.66 -19.18
C ARG A 273 -0.05 1.63 -20.31
N THR A 274 0.79 2.64 -20.04
CA THR A 274 1.21 3.60 -21.08
C THR A 274 2.00 2.92 -22.20
N THR A 275 2.85 1.96 -21.87
CA THR A 275 3.57 1.14 -22.86
C THR A 275 2.58 0.34 -23.72
N THR A 276 1.54 -0.24 -23.12
CA THR A 276 0.51 -0.98 -23.85
C THR A 276 -0.25 -0.09 -24.83
N TYR A 277 -0.53 1.18 -24.48
CA TYR A 277 -1.12 2.14 -25.41
C TYR A 277 -0.22 2.41 -26.61
N LEU A 278 1.10 2.56 -26.42
CA LEU A 278 2.03 2.67 -27.54
C LEU A 278 1.99 1.42 -28.43
N LEU A 279 2.07 0.22 -27.83
CA LEU A 279 2.02 -1.04 -28.58
C LEU A 279 0.72 -1.17 -29.38
N TYR A 280 -0.40 -0.68 -28.84
CA TYR A 280 -1.65 -0.65 -29.57
C TYR A 280 -1.66 0.38 -30.72
N CYS A 281 -1.06 1.55 -30.54
CA CYS A 281 -0.90 2.51 -31.64
C CYS A 281 -0.04 1.93 -32.78
N LEU A 282 1.06 1.26 -32.44
CA LEU A 282 1.90 0.52 -33.38
C LEU A 282 1.11 -0.58 -34.10
N HIS A 283 0.29 -1.30 -33.36
CA HIS A 283 -0.59 -2.34 -33.89
C HIS A 283 -1.62 -1.80 -34.89
N CYS A 284 -2.32 -0.72 -34.55
CA CYS A 284 -3.27 -0.06 -35.44
C CYS A 284 -2.58 0.42 -36.72
N ASN A 285 -1.40 1.03 -36.57
CA ASN A 285 -0.59 1.50 -37.69
C ASN A 285 -0.16 0.34 -38.61
N ALA A 286 0.27 -0.79 -38.04
CA ALA A 286 0.60 -1.99 -38.81
C ALA A 286 -0.62 -2.52 -39.61
N CYS A 287 -1.81 -2.52 -39.02
CA CYS A 287 -3.05 -2.90 -39.70
C CYS A 287 -3.39 -1.93 -40.84
N LEU A 288 -3.27 -0.61 -40.60
CA LEU A 288 -3.51 0.42 -41.60
C LEU A 288 -2.50 0.35 -42.76
N TYR A 289 -1.24 0.07 -42.47
CA TYR A 289 -0.20 -0.09 -43.50
C TYR A 289 -0.43 -1.33 -44.37
N TYR A 290 -0.83 -2.46 -43.78
CA TYR A 290 -1.20 -3.64 -44.55
C TYR A 290 -2.44 -3.36 -45.42
N TRP A 291 -3.45 -2.70 -44.87
CA TRP A 291 -4.65 -2.30 -45.62
C TRP A 291 -4.31 -1.38 -46.80
N GLY A 292 -3.45 -0.37 -46.58
CA GLY A 292 -2.95 0.50 -47.65
C GLY A 292 -2.16 -0.25 -48.72
N SER A 293 -1.27 -1.16 -48.30
CA SER A 293 -0.50 -2.02 -49.21
C SER A 293 -1.42 -2.94 -50.05
N ALA A 294 -2.47 -3.48 -49.43
CA ALA A 294 -3.45 -4.31 -50.13
C ALA A 294 -4.32 -3.50 -51.10
N TYR A 295 -4.60 -2.23 -50.78
CA TYR A 295 -5.36 -1.32 -51.63
C TYR A 295 -4.59 -0.94 -52.91
N GLU A 296 -3.29 -0.67 -52.82
CA GLU A 296 -2.45 -0.40 -54.00
C GLU A 296 -2.04 -1.67 -54.76
N GLY A 297 -1.99 -2.81 -54.05
CA GLY A 297 -1.57 -4.10 -54.59
C GLY A 297 -0.25 -4.54 -53.98
N LEU A 298 -0.24 -5.75 -53.44
CA LEU A 298 0.93 -6.31 -52.76
C LEU A 298 2.12 -6.48 -53.72
N GLY A 299 3.29 -5.98 -53.31
CA GLY A 299 4.52 -6.02 -54.11
C GLY A 299 4.52 -5.15 -55.38
N SER A 300 3.57 -4.22 -55.52
CA SER A 300 3.51 -3.30 -56.66
C SER A 300 4.65 -2.27 -56.67
N THR A 301 5.06 -1.81 -55.50
CA THR A 301 6.17 -0.87 -55.29
C THR A 301 7.16 -1.43 -54.25
N GLN A 302 8.30 -0.75 -54.06
CA GLN A 302 9.23 -1.09 -52.99
C GLN A 302 8.73 -0.70 -51.60
N TRP A 303 7.75 0.22 -51.51
CA TRP A 303 7.22 0.71 -50.24
C TRP A 303 6.14 -0.20 -49.68
N VAL A 304 5.29 -0.80 -50.52
CA VAL A 304 4.24 -1.71 -50.09
C VAL A 304 4.79 -3.04 -49.59
N TYR A 305 3.99 -3.75 -48.79
CA TYR A 305 4.32 -5.11 -48.39
C TYR A 305 4.45 -6.05 -49.60
N ASP A 306 5.57 -6.77 -49.70
CA ASP A 306 5.96 -7.68 -50.78
C ASP A 306 5.21 -9.02 -50.81
N GLY A 307 4.35 -9.30 -49.83
CA GLY A 307 3.59 -10.54 -49.74
C GLY A 307 4.39 -11.75 -49.22
N GLN A 308 5.67 -11.57 -48.87
CA GLN A 308 6.53 -12.68 -48.45
C GLN A 308 6.62 -12.80 -46.91
N GLY A 309 6.77 -14.01 -46.40
CA GLY A 309 6.90 -14.28 -44.96
C GLY A 309 5.65 -13.95 -44.14
N ASN A 310 5.84 -13.58 -42.87
CA ASN A 310 4.73 -13.22 -41.98
C ASN A 310 4.33 -11.75 -42.15
N SER A 311 3.15 -11.54 -42.76
CA SER A 311 2.58 -10.22 -43.05
C SER A 311 2.49 -9.32 -41.82
N TYR A 312 1.97 -9.81 -40.69
CA TYR A 312 1.83 -9.01 -39.48
C TYR A 312 3.18 -8.53 -38.95
N ILE A 313 4.18 -9.41 -38.86
CA ILE A 313 5.49 -9.05 -38.31
C ILE A 313 6.19 -8.00 -39.18
N ARG A 314 6.12 -8.13 -40.51
CA ARG A 314 6.73 -7.16 -41.42
C ARG A 314 6.03 -5.81 -41.38
N CYS A 315 4.69 -5.79 -41.38
CA CYS A 315 3.92 -4.55 -41.23
C CYS A 315 4.12 -3.91 -39.85
N TYR A 316 4.28 -4.71 -38.80
CA TYR A 316 4.60 -4.20 -37.47
C TYR A 316 6.01 -3.60 -37.40
N TYR A 317 6.99 -4.22 -38.06
CA TYR A 317 8.34 -3.66 -38.20
C TYR A 317 8.32 -2.31 -38.93
N PHE A 318 7.53 -2.18 -40.00
CA PHE A 318 7.30 -0.90 -40.68
C PHE A 318 6.67 0.14 -39.74
N ALA A 319 5.62 -0.24 -39.00
CA ALA A 319 4.95 0.64 -38.04
C ALA A 319 5.89 1.13 -36.93
N VAL A 320 6.78 0.27 -36.43
CA VAL A 320 7.81 0.65 -35.45
C VAL A 320 8.79 1.66 -36.02
N LYS A 321 9.31 1.43 -37.23
CA LYS A 321 10.26 2.33 -37.89
C LYS A 321 9.68 3.72 -38.16
N THR A 322 8.39 3.79 -38.49
CA THR A 322 7.68 5.05 -38.75
C THR A 322 7.27 5.77 -37.46
N LEU A 323 6.55 5.10 -36.56
CA LEU A 323 5.96 5.73 -35.37
C LEU A 323 7.01 6.13 -34.33
N ILE A 324 8.14 5.39 -34.23
CA ILE A 324 9.27 5.72 -33.33
C ILE A 324 10.33 6.58 -34.06
N THR A 325 10.07 6.97 -35.30
CA THR A 325 10.96 7.86 -36.09
C THR A 325 12.40 7.33 -36.28
N ILE A 326 12.58 6.01 -36.34
CA ILE A 326 13.88 5.38 -36.64
C ILE A 326 14.26 5.62 -38.12
N GLY A 327 13.26 5.58 -39.01
CA GLY A 327 13.44 5.75 -40.45
C GLY A 327 14.06 4.52 -41.14
N GLY A 328 14.76 4.75 -42.25
CA GLY A 328 15.36 3.68 -43.05
C GLY A 328 14.32 2.78 -43.71
N LEU A 329 13.30 3.42 -44.30
CA LEU A 329 12.24 2.79 -45.06
C LEU A 329 12.41 3.14 -46.55
N PRO A 330 11.96 2.27 -47.47
CA PRO A 330 11.93 2.57 -48.90
C PRO A 330 11.15 3.86 -49.16
N ASP A 331 11.59 4.62 -50.17
CA ASP A 331 10.98 5.89 -50.51
C ASP A 331 9.59 5.67 -51.11
N PRO A 332 8.56 6.42 -50.67
CA PRO A 332 7.23 6.36 -51.25
C PRO A 332 7.27 6.96 -52.67
N THR A 333 6.66 6.23 -53.61
CA THR A 333 6.64 6.53 -55.04
C THR A 333 5.29 7.09 -55.50
N THR A 334 4.18 6.58 -54.97
CA THR A 334 2.84 7.04 -55.36
C THR A 334 2.37 8.22 -54.49
N LEU A 335 1.38 8.98 -54.98
CA LEU A 335 0.76 10.05 -54.21
C LEU A 335 0.14 9.52 -52.90
N PHE A 336 -0.46 8.32 -52.94
CA PHE A 336 -1.06 7.69 -51.76
C PHE A 336 0.01 7.32 -50.74
N GLU A 337 1.10 6.68 -51.15
CA GLU A 337 2.24 6.33 -50.29
C GLU A 337 2.84 7.57 -49.63
N ILE A 338 3.03 8.65 -50.40
CA ILE A 338 3.58 9.92 -49.90
C ILE A 338 2.65 10.52 -48.83
N ILE A 339 1.35 10.60 -49.09
CA ILE A 339 0.38 11.15 -48.14
C ILE A 339 0.29 10.27 -46.88
N PHE A 340 0.22 8.94 -47.04
CA PHE A 340 0.17 8.01 -45.93
C PHE A 340 1.42 8.13 -45.06
N GLN A 341 2.60 8.14 -45.68
CA GLN A 341 3.89 8.26 -44.98
C GLN A 341 4.03 9.61 -44.27
N LEU A 342 3.57 10.70 -44.89
CA LEU A 342 3.57 12.04 -44.29
C LEU A 342 2.69 12.10 -43.03
N ILE A 343 1.45 11.61 -43.12
CA ILE A 343 0.53 11.53 -41.98
C ILE A 343 1.13 10.65 -40.87
N ASN A 344 1.71 9.52 -41.26
CA ASN A 344 2.28 8.57 -40.31
C ASN A 344 3.49 9.17 -39.56
N TYR A 345 4.38 9.91 -40.24
CA TYR A 345 5.45 10.63 -39.57
C TYR A 345 4.94 11.73 -38.64
N PHE A 346 3.94 12.50 -39.08
CA PHE A 346 3.34 13.53 -38.24
C PHE A 346 2.74 12.92 -36.96
N VAL A 347 1.89 11.90 -37.09
CA VAL A 347 1.29 11.18 -35.96
C VAL A 347 2.34 10.52 -35.08
N GLY A 348 3.38 9.92 -35.67
CA GLY A 348 4.49 9.27 -34.96
C GLY A 348 5.23 10.22 -34.03
N VAL A 349 5.63 11.40 -34.52
CA VAL A 349 6.33 12.41 -33.71
C VAL A 349 5.50 12.80 -32.49
N PHE A 350 4.20 13.06 -32.65
CA PHE A 350 3.32 13.41 -31.52
C PHE A 350 3.11 12.24 -30.57
N ALA A 351 2.81 11.05 -31.08
CA ALA A 351 2.54 9.86 -30.26
C ALA A 351 3.76 9.48 -29.40
N PHE A 352 4.95 9.47 -29.99
CA PHE A 352 6.20 9.18 -29.29
C PHE A 352 6.55 10.26 -28.25
N SER A 353 6.36 11.54 -28.60
CA SER A 353 6.60 12.66 -27.69
C SER A 353 5.69 12.62 -26.45
N ILE A 354 4.39 12.36 -26.65
CA ILE A 354 3.41 12.25 -25.55
C ILE A 354 3.79 11.08 -24.64
N MET A 355 4.16 9.93 -25.21
CA MET A 355 4.55 8.77 -24.42
C MET A 355 5.78 9.05 -23.55
N ILE A 356 6.84 9.65 -24.10
CA ILE A 356 8.04 10.01 -23.34
C ILE A 356 7.68 10.99 -22.21
N GLY A 357 6.82 11.98 -22.49
CA GLY A 357 6.33 12.92 -21.48
C GLY A 357 5.65 12.21 -20.31
N GLN A 358 4.69 11.34 -20.61
CA GLN A 358 3.97 10.57 -19.59
C GLN A 358 4.89 9.64 -18.79
N MET A 359 5.84 8.96 -19.45
CA MET A 359 6.80 8.11 -18.77
C MET A 359 7.67 8.91 -17.79
N ARG A 360 8.13 10.10 -18.19
CA ARG A 360 8.86 11.02 -17.32
C ARG A 360 8.03 11.42 -16.10
N ASP A 361 6.77 11.79 -16.28
CA ASP A 361 5.90 12.22 -15.20
C ASP A 361 5.63 11.09 -14.19
N VAL A 362 5.38 9.87 -14.67
CA VAL A 362 5.17 8.69 -13.81
C VAL A 362 6.43 8.36 -13.00
N VAL A 363 7.60 8.35 -13.65
CA VAL A 363 8.89 8.08 -12.98
C VAL A 363 9.24 9.21 -11.99
N GLY A 364 8.95 10.46 -12.36
CA GLY A 364 9.15 11.62 -11.49
C GLY A 364 8.30 11.55 -10.23
N ALA A 365 7.01 11.21 -10.36
CA ALA A 365 6.13 11.02 -9.22
C ALA A 365 6.57 9.83 -8.33
N ALA A 366 6.99 8.72 -8.92
CA ALA A 366 7.44 7.53 -8.18
C ALA A 366 8.72 7.78 -7.37
N THR A 367 9.60 8.65 -7.86
CA THR A 367 10.88 8.97 -7.22
C THR A 367 10.85 10.29 -6.45
N ALA A 368 9.67 10.90 -6.28
CA ALA A 368 9.51 12.21 -5.64
C ALA A 368 10.07 12.25 -4.22
N GLY A 369 9.76 11.27 -3.37
CA GLY A 369 10.25 11.22 -1.98
C GLY A 369 11.77 11.09 -1.88
N GLN A 370 12.38 10.25 -2.73
CA GLN A 370 13.83 10.10 -2.78
C GLN A 370 14.52 11.35 -3.34
N THR A 371 13.90 12.01 -4.32
CA THR A 371 14.39 13.26 -4.90
C THR A 371 14.31 14.39 -3.87
N TYR A 372 13.22 14.48 -3.10
CA TYR A 372 13.06 15.43 -1.99
C TYR A 372 14.15 15.22 -0.93
N TYR A 373 14.35 13.98 -0.48
CA TYR A 373 15.43 13.64 0.46
C TYR A 373 16.81 14.10 -0.03
N ARG A 374 17.16 13.75 -1.28
CA ARG A 374 18.45 14.14 -1.89
C ARG A 374 18.57 15.66 -1.98
N ALA A 375 17.51 16.35 -2.40
CA ALA A 375 17.49 17.80 -2.49
C ALA A 375 17.71 18.47 -1.12
N CYS A 376 17.05 18.01 -0.05
CA CYS A 376 17.24 18.52 1.31
C CYS A 376 18.67 18.29 1.81
N MET A 377 19.21 17.10 1.61
CA MET A 377 20.60 16.77 1.96
C MET A 377 21.58 17.66 1.20
N ASP A 378 21.44 17.76 -0.12
CA ASP A 378 22.33 18.54 -0.99
C ASP A 378 22.28 20.03 -0.66
N ASN A 379 21.09 20.59 -0.40
CA ASN A 379 20.91 21.97 0.04
C ASN A 379 21.60 22.21 1.39
N THR A 380 21.48 21.27 2.34
CA THR A 380 22.15 21.37 3.64
C THR A 380 23.67 21.28 3.49
N VAL A 381 24.17 20.38 2.66
CA VAL A 381 25.60 20.24 2.39
C VAL A 381 26.15 21.50 1.69
N LYS A 382 25.40 22.05 0.74
CA LYS A 382 25.74 23.32 0.07
C LYS A 382 25.81 24.48 1.06
N TYR A 383 24.86 24.57 1.98
CA TYR A 383 24.89 25.53 3.09
C TYR A 383 26.14 25.34 3.96
N MET A 384 26.43 24.11 4.40
CA MET A 384 27.61 23.87 5.23
C MET A 384 28.93 24.18 4.51
N ALA A 385 28.99 23.94 3.20
CA ALA A 385 30.14 24.26 2.36
C ALA A 385 30.33 25.78 2.19
N SER A 386 29.25 26.54 1.97
CA SER A 386 29.34 28.00 1.81
C SER A 386 29.83 28.69 3.09
N TYR A 387 29.45 28.17 4.25
CA TYR A 387 29.89 28.68 5.56
C TYR A 387 31.20 28.04 6.06
N ARG A 388 31.89 27.23 5.24
CA ARG A 388 33.17 26.58 5.58
C ARG A 388 33.13 25.77 6.89
N ILE A 389 32.02 25.08 7.14
CA ILE A 389 31.86 24.23 8.32
C ILE A 389 32.83 23.03 8.23
N PRO A 390 33.49 22.61 9.34
CA PRO A 390 34.41 21.46 9.35
C PRO A 390 33.79 20.16 8.81
N LYS A 391 34.61 19.33 8.14
CA LYS A 391 34.16 18.06 7.53
C LYS A 391 33.54 17.10 8.54
N ASP A 392 33.97 17.11 9.79
CA ASP A 392 33.43 16.25 10.85
C ASP A 392 31.95 16.54 11.11
N VAL A 393 31.59 17.82 11.19
CA VAL A 393 30.19 18.24 11.37
C VAL A 393 29.37 17.92 10.12
N GLN A 394 29.94 18.12 8.93
CA GLN A 394 29.26 17.76 7.68
C GLN A 394 28.97 16.26 7.59
N ASN A 395 29.95 15.42 7.94
CA ASN A 395 29.80 13.96 7.94
C ASN A 395 28.77 13.51 8.97
N ARG A 396 28.72 14.16 10.14
CA ARG A 396 27.70 13.92 11.16
C ARG A 396 26.29 14.24 10.62
N VAL A 397 26.08 15.40 10.01
CA VAL A 397 24.79 15.77 9.42
C VAL A 397 24.37 14.81 8.29
N LYS A 398 25.30 14.43 7.41
CA LYS A 398 25.04 13.40 6.38
C LYS A 398 24.66 12.04 6.98
N THR A 399 25.31 11.65 8.07
CA THR A 399 25.01 10.40 8.78
C THR A 399 23.59 10.43 9.36
N TRP A 400 23.18 11.57 9.93
CA TRP A 400 21.80 11.76 10.39
C TRP A 400 20.80 11.62 9.24
N TYR A 401 20.99 12.35 8.13
CA TYR A 401 20.11 12.24 6.97
C TYR A 401 19.97 10.80 6.46
N ASN A 402 21.11 10.10 6.28
CA ASN A 402 21.12 8.72 5.79
C ASN A 402 20.40 7.77 6.76
N TYR A 403 20.65 7.87 8.07
CA TYR A 403 20.02 6.99 9.04
C TYR A 403 18.53 7.29 9.21
N THR A 404 18.13 8.56 9.26
CA THR A 404 16.71 8.96 9.33
C THR A 404 15.94 8.43 8.12
N TRP A 405 16.50 8.59 6.91
CA TRP A 405 15.89 8.03 5.70
C TRP A 405 15.79 6.50 5.71
N GLN A 406 16.85 5.80 6.12
CA GLN A 406 16.85 4.33 6.19
C GLN A 406 15.92 3.78 7.27
N SER A 407 15.75 4.49 8.39
CA SER A 407 14.95 4.04 9.53
C SER A 407 13.47 4.43 9.44
N GLN A 408 13.15 5.59 8.86
CA GLN A 408 11.79 6.14 8.80
C GLN A 408 11.21 6.22 7.38
N GLY A 409 12.05 6.23 6.33
CA GLY A 409 11.60 6.42 4.95
C GLY A 409 11.08 7.83 4.62
N MET A 410 11.19 8.76 5.57
CA MET A 410 10.75 10.16 5.45
C MET A 410 11.58 11.05 6.39
N LEU A 411 11.59 12.36 6.14
CA LEU A 411 12.30 13.33 6.98
C LEU A 411 11.40 13.92 8.07
N ASP A 412 10.12 14.14 7.78
CA ASP A 412 9.14 14.67 8.74
C ASP A 412 7.79 13.96 8.61
N GLU A 413 7.41 13.20 9.64
CA GLU A 413 6.12 12.51 9.73
C GLU A 413 4.94 13.49 9.87
N GLN A 414 5.18 14.66 10.45
CA GLN A 414 4.12 15.64 10.71
C GLN A 414 3.57 16.25 9.41
N GLU A 415 4.45 16.54 8.45
CA GLU A 415 4.07 17.09 7.14
C GLU A 415 3.05 16.18 6.43
N LEU A 416 3.16 14.86 6.57
CA LEU A 416 2.23 13.89 6.01
C LEU A 416 0.88 13.87 6.75
N LEU A 417 0.91 13.90 8.08
CA LEU A 417 -0.29 13.71 8.91
C LEU A 417 -1.16 14.97 9.05
N VAL A 418 -0.63 16.16 8.74
CA VAL A 418 -1.38 17.43 8.83
C VAL A 418 -2.55 17.50 7.83
N GLN A 419 -2.48 16.76 6.73
CA GLN A 419 -3.55 16.75 5.72
C GLN A 419 -4.78 15.93 6.13
N LEU A 420 -4.65 15.08 7.16
CA LEU A 420 -5.72 14.17 7.59
C LEU A 420 -6.62 14.85 8.64
N PRO A 421 -7.94 14.57 8.63
CA PRO A 421 -8.83 14.96 9.72
C PRO A 421 -8.37 14.37 11.06
N ASP A 422 -8.60 15.11 12.15
CA ASP A 422 -8.10 14.77 13.49
C ASP A 422 -8.45 13.35 13.96
N LYS A 423 -9.64 12.86 13.60
CA LYS A 423 -10.09 11.51 13.94
C LYS A 423 -9.24 10.43 13.27
N MET A 424 -9.00 10.55 11.96
CA MET A 424 -8.16 9.60 11.22
C MET A 424 -6.69 9.66 11.67
N ARG A 425 -6.18 10.87 11.96
CA ARG A 425 -4.84 11.05 12.52
C ARG A 425 -4.70 10.36 13.88
N LEU A 426 -5.73 10.45 14.73
CA LEU A 426 -5.76 9.75 16.01
C LEU A 426 -5.73 8.23 15.83
N ASP A 427 -6.56 7.70 14.94
CA ASP A 427 -6.64 6.25 14.69
C ASP A 427 -5.26 5.70 14.25
N ILE A 428 -4.58 6.39 13.32
CA ILE A 428 -3.20 6.05 12.93
C ILE A 428 -2.23 6.15 14.11
N ALA A 429 -2.29 7.23 14.88
CA ALA A 429 -1.37 7.43 16.01
C ALA A 429 -1.55 6.35 17.09
N VAL A 430 -2.79 5.90 17.33
CA VAL A 430 -3.10 4.80 18.25
C VAL A 430 -2.49 3.50 17.74
N ASP A 431 -2.76 3.13 16.49
CA ASP A 431 -2.28 1.85 15.94
C ASP A 431 -0.75 1.77 15.87
N VAL A 432 -0.06 2.89 15.61
CA VAL A 432 1.41 2.90 15.50
C VAL A 432 2.10 2.99 16.87
N ASN A 433 1.57 3.79 17.80
CA ASN A 433 2.34 4.22 18.98
C ASN A 433 1.72 3.82 20.33
N TYR A 434 0.46 3.42 20.39
CA TYR A 434 -0.23 3.13 21.66
C TYR A 434 0.45 2.01 22.46
N ASP A 435 0.87 0.94 21.79
CA ASP A 435 1.52 -0.21 22.44
C ASP A 435 2.83 0.16 23.14
N ILE A 436 3.58 1.11 22.58
CA ILE A 436 4.85 1.55 23.16
C ILE A 436 4.57 2.43 24.38
N VAL A 437 3.66 3.39 24.23
CA VAL A 437 3.38 4.41 25.25
C VAL A 437 2.59 3.85 26.44
N SER A 438 1.66 2.92 26.21
CA SER A 438 0.86 2.27 27.27
C SER A 438 1.71 1.40 28.20
N LYS A 439 2.76 0.76 27.68
CA LYS A 439 3.67 -0.10 28.45
C LYS A 439 4.62 0.69 29.36
N VAL A 440 4.79 1.99 29.11
CA VAL A 440 5.64 2.88 29.91
C VAL A 440 5.16 2.91 31.37
N SER A 441 6.07 2.61 32.30
CA SER A 441 5.80 2.55 33.74
C SER A 441 5.21 3.84 34.33
N LEU A 442 5.58 5.00 33.77
CA LEU A 442 5.03 6.30 34.16
C LEU A 442 3.51 6.40 33.87
N PHE A 443 3.06 5.94 32.70
CA PHE A 443 1.66 6.09 32.25
C PHE A 443 0.74 4.93 32.64
N GLN A 444 1.28 3.83 33.19
CA GLN A 444 0.47 2.69 33.67
C GLN A 444 -0.63 3.14 34.66
N GLY A 445 -1.88 2.76 34.40
CA GLY A 445 -3.02 3.12 35.27
C GLY A 445 -3.52 4.56 35.10
N CYS A 446 -2.99 5.33 34.14
CA CYS A 446 -3.65 6.55 33.68
C CYS A 446 -4.82 6.18 32.77
N ASP A 447 -5.77 7.11 32.62
CA ASP A 447 -6.89 6.96 31.71
C ASP A 447 -6.41 6.78 30.25
N ARG A 448 -7.09 5.89 29.50
CA ARG A 448 -6.77 5.58 28.10
C ARG A 448 -6.97 6.80 27.20
N GLN A 449 -8.01 7.60 27.47
CA GLN A 449 -8.30 8.80 26.67
C GLN A 449 -7.20 9.85 26.80
N MET A 450 -6.62 10.01 28.00
CA MET A 450 -5.45 10.87 28.21
C MET A 450 -4.26 10.43 27.34
N ILE A 451 -4.02 9.12 27.23
CA ILE A 451 -2.95 8.59 26.36
C ILE A 451 -3.25 8.90 24.90
N PHE A 452 -4.49 8.72 24.45
CA PHE A 452 -4.90 9.05 23.09
C PHE A 452 -4.68 10.53 22.74
N ASP A 453 -5.02 11.45 23.65
CA ASP A 453 -4.77 12.88 23.43
C ASP A 453 -3.27 13.23 23.46
N MET A 454 -2.48 12.49 24.24
CA MET A 454 -1.02 12.64 24.25
C MET A 454 -0.39 12.16 22.95
N LEU A 455 -0.83 11.03 22.39
CA LEU A 455 -0.31 10.48 21.13
C LEU A 455 -0.41 11.47 19.97
N LYS A 456 -1.46 12.30 19.93
CA LYS A 456 -1.65 13.35 18.91
C LYS A 456 -0.56 14.43 18.94
N ARG A 457 0.12 14.62 20.07
CA ARG A 457 1.10 15.70 20.30
C ARG A 457 2.54 15.19 20.39
N LEU A 458 2.76 13.88 20.24
CA LEU A 458 4.11 13.31 20.23
C LEU A 458 4.84 13.65 18.93
N ARG A 459 6.12 14.00 19.06
CA ARG A 459 7.02 14.23 17.92
C ARG A 459 8.12 13.18 17.91
N SER A 460 8.36 12.53 16.78
CA SER A 460 9.42 11.54 16.61
C SER A 460 10.72 12.25 16.20
N VAL A 461 11.82 12.03 16.94
CA VAL A 461 13.14 12.59 16.64
C VAL A 461 14.22 11.53 16.78
N VAL A 462 15.21 11.59 15.89
CA VAL A 462 16.33 10.66 15.84
C VAL A 462 17.62 11.35 16.31
N TYR A 463 18.30 10.72 17.26
CA TYR A 463 19.62 11.14 17.77
C TYR A 463 20.72 10.17 17.34
N LEU A 464 21.91 10.73 17.07
CA LEU A 464 23.09 9.95 16.68
C LEU A 464 23.85 9.40 17.90
N PRO A 465 24.67 8.35 17.75
CA PRO A 465 25.55 7.87 18.80
C PRO A 465 26.46 8.98 19.35
N GLY A 466 26.51 9.12 20.67
CA GLY A 466 27.29 10.14 21.37
C GLY A 466 26.60 11.50 21.49
N ASP A 467 25.41 11.70 20.92
CA ASP A 467 24.68 12.95 21.04
C ASP A 467 24.11 13.14 22.45
N TYR A 468 24.34 14.32 23.02
CA TYR A 468 23.70 14.72 24.26
C TYR A 468 22.24 15.11 23.98
N VAL A 469 21.30 14.32 24.49
CA VAL A 469 19.87 14.60 24.39
C VAL A 469 19.48 15.72 25.38
N CYS A 470 20.05 15.69 26.58
CA CYS A 470 19.91 16.78 27.53
C CYS A 470 21.16 16.91 28.41
N LYS A 471 21.53 18.14 28.76
CA LYS A 471 22.64 18.40 29.69
C LYS A 471 22.14 18.84 31.05
N LYS A 472 22.85 18.43 32.11
CA LYS A 472 22.61 18.84 33.49
C LYS A 472 22.61 20.36 33.58
N GLY A 473 21.58 20.90 34.22
CA GLY A 473 21.42 22.35 34.41
C GLY A 473 20.67 23.07 33.30
N GLU A 474 20.45 22.47 32.12
CA GLU A 474 19.61 23.07 31.07
C GLU A 474 18.15 23.14 31.49
N VAL A 475 17.37 24.06 30.90
CA VAL A 475 15.94 24.18 31.20
C VAL A 475 15.17 23.03 30.52
N GLY A 476 14.55 22.16 31.30
CA GLY A 476 13.79 21.01 30.80
C GLY A 476 12.37 21.39 30.38
N ARG A 477 12.15 21.61 29.09
CA ARG A 477 10.84 21.98 28.51
C ARG A 477 10.03 20.79 28.00
N GLU A 478 10.66 19.62 27.91
CA GLU A 478 10.13 18.46 27.20
C GLU A 478 10.47 17.19 27.98
N MET A 479 9.72 16.11 27.76
CA MET A 479 10.08 14.76 28.18
C MET A 479 10.30 13.87 26.97
N TYR A 480 11.06 12.80 27.18
CA TYR A 480 11.44 11.88 26.13
C TYR A 480 10.97 10.46 26.47
N ILE A 481 10.37 9.79 25.49
CA ILE A 481 10.00 8.38 25.54
C ILE A 481 10.87 7.63 24.54
N ILE A 482 11.55 6.58 24.97
CA ILE A 482 12.44 5.82 24.08
C ILE A 482 11.60 4.87 23.23
N LYS A 483 11.49 5.15 21.92
CA LYS A 483 10.82 4.27 20.95
C LYS A 483 11.72 3.08 20.59
N ALA A 484 12.96 3.38 20.21
CA ALA A 484 13.97 2.40 19.84
C ALA A 484 15.38 2.91 20.17
N GLY A 485 16.31 1.98 20.41
CA GLY A 485 17.67 2.29 20.85
C GLY A 485 17.80 2.38 22.37
N GLU A 486 18.94 2.90 22.81
CA GLU A 486 19.28 3.03 24.23
C GLU A 486 20.04 4.34 24.49
N VAL A 487 19.76 4.94 25.64
CA VAL A 487 20.41 6.17 26.11
C VAL A 487 21.04 5.91 27.47
N GLN A 488 22.15 6.58 27.74
CA GLN A 488 22.91 6.46 28.98
C GLN A 488 22.83 7.76 29.76
N VAL A 489 22.45 7.66 31.03
CA VAL A 489 22.52 8.77 31.97
C VAL A 489 23.94 8.84 32.51
N VAL A 490 24.66 9.89 32.16
CA VAL A 490 26.06 10.08 32.52
C VAL A 490 26.25 11.20 33.52
N GLY A 491 27.29 11.10 34.34
CA GLY A 491 27.79 12.20 35.15
C GLY A 491 29.09 11.86 35.86
N GLY A 492 29.22 12.27 37.12
CA GLY A 492 30.49 12.23 37.85
C GLY A 492 31.40 13.42 37.51
N PRO A 493 32.55 13.56 38.20
CA PRO A 493 33.49 14.67 38.00
C PRO A 493 34.04 14.76 36.58
N ASP A 494 34.20 13.61 35.89
CA ASP A 494 34.70 13.55 34.51
C ASP A 494 33.61 13.56 33.43
N GLY A 495 32.32 13.60 33.83
CA GLY A 495 31.18 13.62 32.91
C GLY A 495 30.96 12.35 32.08
N LYS A 496 31.76 11.30 32.28
CA LYS A 496 31.75 10.03 31.52
C LYS A 496 31.28 8.81 32.31
N THR A 497 31.02 8.93 33.61
CA THR A 497 30.56 7.78 34.41
C THR A 497 29.09 7.48 34.08
N VAL A 498 28.80 6.25 33.68
CA VAL A 498 27.44 5.82 33.33
C VAL A 498 26.72 5.37 34.60
N PHE A 499 25.64 6.07 34.97
CA PHE A 499 24.83 5.70 36.13
C PHE A 499 23.78 4.64 35.77
N VAL A 500 23.09 4.83 34.64
CA VAL A 500 22.06 3.90 34.19
C VAL A 500 21.93 3.95 32.67
N THR A 501 21.65 2.80 32.06
CA THR A 501 21.28 2.70 30.64
C THR A 501 19.77 2.47 30.55
N LEU A 502 19.08 3.38 29.87
CA LEU A 502 17.64 3.32 29.62
C LEU A 502 17.40 2.73 28.23
N ARG A 503 16.51 1.75 28.15
CA ARG A 503 16.14 1.05 26.92
C ARG A 503 14.73 1.46 26.47
N ALA A 504 14.33 1.02 25.28
CA ALA A 504 12.98 1.20 24.73
C ALA A 504 11.88 0.92 25.77
N GLY A 505 10.83 1.75 25.78
CA GLY A 505 9.75 1.72 26.77
C GLY A 505 10.05 2.44 28.10
N SER A 506 11.27 2.96 28.27
CA SER A 506 11.62 3.84 29.38
C SER A 506 11.36 5.31 29.02
N VAL A 507 11.19 6.13 30.06
CA VAL A 507 11.01 7.58 29.96
C VAL A 507 12.10 8.29 30.74
N PHE A 508 12.50 9.44 30.25
CA PHE A 508 13.39 10.36 30.97
C PHE A 508 13.01 11.82 30.74
N GLY A 509 13.45 12.69 31.64
CA GLY A 509 13.13 14.12 31.61
C GLY A 509 11.77 14.47 32.20
N GLU A 510 11.06 13.49 32.76
CA GLU A 510 9.77 13.62 33.43
C GLU A 510 9.86 14.48 34.71
N ILE A 511 11.01 14.48 35.37
CA ILE A 511 11.24 15.22 36.62
C ILE A 511 11.07 16.73 36.40
N SER A 512 11.67 17.29 35.35
CA SER A 512 11.58 18.73 35.05
C SER A 512 10.16 19.17 34.67
N LEU A 513 9.34 18.25 34.16
CA LEU A 513 7.94 18.52 33.81
C LEU A 513 7.02 18.51 35.05
N LEU A 514 7.20 17.52 35.94
CA LEU A 514 6.29 17.21 37.04
C LEU A 514 6.73 17.78 38.40
N ALA A 515 7.91 18.39 38.50
CA ALA A 515 8.40 18.99 39.75
C ALA A 515 7.52 20.17 40.21
N VAL A 516 6.88 20.00 41.38
CA VAL A 516 5.91 20.92 41.99
C VAL A 516 6.59 22.11 42.71
N GLY A 517 7.84 22.47 42.38
CA GLY A 517 8.62 23.42 43.21
C GLY A 517 9.79 24.12 42.51
N GLY A 518 9.61 24.62 41.29
CA GLY A 518 10.56 25.55 40.66
C GLY A 518 11.84 24.95 40.06
N GLY A 519 12.05 23.63 40.17
CA GLY A 519 13.18 22.95 39.55
C GLY A 519 12.96 22.67 38.05
N ASN A 520 12.92 23.70 37.21
CA ASN A 520 12.75 23.52 35.74
C ASN A 520 14.06 23.15 35.03
N ARG A 521 15.08 22.68 35.76
CA ARG A 521 16.40 22.31 35.21
C ARG A 521 16.58 20.79 35.14
N ARG A 522 17.34 20.32 34.15
CA ARG A 522 17.73 18.91 33.98
C ARG A 522 18.68 18.48 35.10
N THR A 523 18.45 17.30 35.65
CA THR A 523 19.18 16.78 36.82
C THR A 523 20.46 16.03 36.45
N ALA A 524 20.53 15.46 35.24
CA ALA A 524 21.65 14.66 34.75
C ALA A 524 21.91 14.90 33.26
N ASN A 525 23.09 14.50 32.79
CA ASN A 525 23.38 14.43 31.36
C ASN A 525 22.82 13.12 30.81
N VAL A 526 22.18 13.17 29.65
CA VAL A 526 21.72 11.97 28.94
C VAL A 526 22.31 11.97 27.55
N VAL A 527 23.00 10.88 27.22
CA VAL A 527 23.72 10.70 25.96
C VAL A 527 23.15 9.49 25.24
N ALA A 528 22.93 9.60 23.93
CA ALA A 528 22.56 8.46 23.11
C ALA A 528 23.77 7.51 22.97
N HIS A 529 23.63 6.24 23.32
CA HIS A 529 24.73 5.28 23.20
C HIS A 529 24.87 4.79 21.74
N GLY A 530 23.74 4.51 21.10
CA GLY A 530 23.64 4.22 19.68
C GLY A 530 22.71 5.22 18.98
N PHE A 531 22.24 4.86 17.79
CA PHE A 531 21.15 5.59 17.17
C PHE A 531 19.87 5.40 18.01
N ALA A 532 19.27 6.50 18.45
CA ALA A 532 18.12 6.49 19.34
C ALA A 532 16.94 7.23 18.72
N ASN A 533 15.80 6.53 18.61
CA ASN A 533 14.55 7.11 18.16
C ASN A 533 13.71 7.44 19.40
N LEU A 534 13.43 8.72 19.61
CA LEU A 534 12.75 9.23 20.80
C LEU A 534 11.45 9.92 20.40
N PHE A 535 10.41 9.76 21.22
CA PHE A 535 9.26 10.65 21.19
C PHE A 535 9.47 11.80 22.16
N ILE A 536 9.21 13.01 21.68
CA ILE A 536 9.25 14.24 22.45
C ILE A 536 7.81 14.65 22.77
N LEU A 537 7.56 14.96 24.05
CA LEU A 537 6.33 15.59 24.51
C LEU A 537 6.65 16.88 25.25
N ASP A 538 6.03 17.98 24.81
CA ASP A 538 6.27 19.30 25.37
C ASP A 538 5.53 19.48 26.70
N LYS A 539 6.10 20.27 27.62
CA LYS A 539 5.51 20.59 28.94
C LYS A 539 4.14 21.25 28.81
N LYS A 540 4.03 22.17 27.85
CA LYS A 540 2.80 22.94 27.60
C LYS A 540 1.68 21.99 27.20
N ASP A 541 1.98 21.13 26.24
CA ASP A 541 1.05 20.13 25.72
C ASP A 541 0.59 19.14 26.78
N LEU A 542 1.52 18.60 27.56
CA LEU A 542 1.18 17.72 28.66
C LEU A 542 0.31 18.43 29.70
N ASN A 543 0.64 19.67 30.08
CA ASN A 543 -0.14 20.40 31.06
C ASN A 543 -1.56 20.69 30.59
N GLU A 544 -1.75 21.07 29.33
CA GLU A 544 -3.08 21.28 28.73
C GLU A 544 -3.91 20.00 28.77
N ILE A 545 -3.32 18.85 28.43
CA ILE A 545 -4.01 17.55 28.53
C ILE A 545 -4.39 17.25 29.98
N LEU A 546 -3.46 17.44 30.92
CA LEU A 546 -3.68 17.11 32.33
C LEU A 546 -4.77 17.94 33.02
N VAL A 547 -5.14 19.11 32.48
CA VAL A 547 -6.29 19.89 32.99
C VAL A 547 -7.59 19.08 32.85
N HIS A 548 -7.73 18.32 31.77
CA HIS A 548 -8.93 17.53 31.48
C HIS A 548 -8.97 16.19 32.24
N TYR A 549 -7.83 15.71 32.73
CA TYR A 549 -7.71 14.40 33.40
C TYR A 549 -7.07 14.53 34.81
N PRO A 550 -7.79 15.12 35.79
CA PRO A 550 -7.22 15.43 37.11
C PRO A 550 -6.80 14.19 37.92
N GLU A 551 -7.48 13.05 37.76
CA GLU A 551 -7.11 11.81 38.44
C GLU A 551 -5.79 11.24 37.91
N SER A 552 -5.62 11.20 36.59
CA SER A 552 -4.34 10.84 35.96
C SER A 552 -3.22 11.81 36.36
N GLN A 553 -3.52 13.11 36.48
CA GLN A 553 -2.55 14.11 36.97
C GLN A 553 -2.08 13.81 38.40
N LYS A 554 -3.00 13.48 39.32
CA LYS A 554 -2.66 13.09 40.69
C LYS A 554 -1.79 11.83 40.70
N LEU A 555 -2.11 10.83 39.87
CA LEU A 555 -1.34 9.60 39.74
C LEU A 555 0.08 9.86 39.22
N LEU A 556 0.21 10.64 38.15
CA LEU A 556 1.51 11.01 37.57
C LEU A 556 2.36 11.79 38.57
N ARG A 557 1.78 12.75 39.29
CA ARG A 557 2.47 13.46 40.38
C ARG A 557 2.91 12.53 41.50
N LYS A 558 2.08 11.55 41.90
CA LYS A 558 2.42 10.54 42.91
C LYS A 558 3.59 9.67 42.45
N LYS A 559 3.59 9.21 41.19
CA LYS A 559 4.68 8.43 40.61
C LYS A 559 5.98 9.23 40.49
N ALA A 560 5.90 10.48 40.02
CA ALA A 560 7.06 11.37 39.92
C ALA A 560 7.69 11.65 41.30
N ARG A 561 6.87 11.87 42.34
CA ARG A 561 7.36 12.02 43.72
C ARG A 561 8.09 10.76 44.20
N LYS A 562 7.55 9.57 43.91
CA LYS A 562 8.19 8.29 44.26
C LYS A 562 9.56 8.14 43.58
N MET A 563 9.66 8.50 42.29
CA MET A 563 10.93 8.46 41.54
C MET A 563 11.96 9.42 42.16
N LEU A 564 11.57 10.67 42.44
CA LEU A 564 12.41 11.67 43.11
C LEU A 564 12.93 11.23 44.49
N THR A 565 12.09 10.54 45.29
CA THR A 565 12.52 10.03 46.61
C THR A 565 13.45 8.83 46.52
N LYS A 566 13.37 8.05 45.43
CA LYS A 566 14.22 6.87 45.21
C LYS A 566 15.64 7.30 44.84
N ASP A 567 15.76 8.39 44.07
CA ASP A 567 17.06 8.96 43.65
C ASP A 567 17.79 9.73 44.76
N LYS A 568 17.08 10.14 45.82
CA LYS A 568 17.70 10.79 47.00
C LYS A 568 18.32 9.82 48.00
N LYS A 569 18.08 8.51 47.88
CA LYS A 569 18.85 7.54 48.68
C LYS A 569 20.28 7.49 48.13
N PRO A 570 21.33 7.56 48.97
CA PRO A 570 22.69 7.37 48.50
C PRO A 570 22.78 6.03 47.76
N PRO A 571 23.65 5.91 46.75
CA PRO A 571 23.86 4.62 46.09
C PRO A 571 24.18 3.63 47.19
N LYS A 572 23.34 2.60 47.36
CA LYS A 572 23.82 1.40 48.04
C LYS A 572 25.05 0.97 47.25
N GLU A 573 26.16 0.76 47.95
CA GLU A 573 27.36 0.15 47.39
C GLU A 573 26.96 -0.97 46.42
N PRO A 574 27.63 -1.12 45.27
CA PRO A 574 27.24 -2.11 44.29
C PRO A 574 27.20 -3.47 45.00
N ALA A 575 25.98 -3.96 45.26
CA ALA A 575 25.79 -5.31 45.74
C ALA A 575 26.44 -6.17 44.66
N GLN A 576 27.51 -6.87 45.03
CA GLN A 576 28.12 -7.89 44.20
C GLN A 576 27.04 -8.93 43.90
N VAL A 577 26.35 -8.77 42.77
CA VAL A 577 25.46 -9.79 42.22
C VAL A 577 26.37 -10.82 41.57
N ILE A 578 27.03 -11.61 42.41
CA ILE A 578 27.57 -12.98 42.24
C ILE A 578 28.21 -13.28 43.62
N PRO A 579 27.70 -14.23 44.42
CA PRO A 579 28.48 -14.72 45.55
C PRO A 579 29.79 -15.32 45.00
N PRO A 580 30.95 -15.09 45.64
CA PRO A 580 32.19 -15.74 45.20
C PRO A 580 31.96 -17.24 45.19
N ARG A 581 32.16 -17.88 44.04
CA ARG A 581 32.07 -19.35 43.92
C ARG A 581 32.93 -19.97 45.02
N THR A 582 32.32 -20.80 45.85
CA THR A 582 33.03 -21.59 46.85
C THR A 582 34.19 -22.32 46.20
N VAL A 583 35.39 -22.14 46.75
CA VAL A 583 36.62 -22.76 46.26
C VAL A 583 36.39 -24.28 46.20
N THR A 584 36.53 -24.86 45.00
CA THR A 584 36.46 -26.32 44.80
C THR A 584 37.38 -27.02 45.82
N PRO A 585 36.90 -28.03 46.56
CA PRO A 585 37.69 -28.70 47.58
C PRO A 585 38.98 -29.29 46.96
N LYS A 586 40.09 -29.23 47.71
CA LYS A 586 41.45 -29.56 47.25
C LYS A 586 41.56 -30.95 46.59
N LEU A 587 40.69 -31.89 46.95
CA LEU A 587 40.58 -33.22 46.35
C LEU A 587 40.19 -33.19 44.86
N PHE A 588 39.35 -32.24 44.44
CA PHE A 588 38.92 -32.12 43.04
C PHE A 588 40.02 -31.53 42.15
N LYS A 589 40.87 -30.64 42.70
CA LYS A 589 42.06 -30.12 42.01
C LYS A 589 43.11 -31.22 41.82
N ALA A 590 43.34 -32.03 42.85
CA ALA A 590 44.26 -33.18 42.77
C ALA A 590 43.75 -34.23 41.76
N ALA A 591 42.45 -34.52 41.75
CA ALA A 591 41.85 -35.43 40.78
C ALA A 591 41.93 -34.90 39.33
N LEU A 592 41.72 -33.60 39.12
CA LEU A 592 41.88 -32.97 37.81
C LEU A 592 43.33 -32.97 37.33
N ASP A 593 44.30 -32.70 38.21
CA ASP A 593 45.72 -32.72 37.83
C ASP A 593 46.20 -34.13 37.48
N VAL A 594 45.71 -35.17 38.17
CA VAL A 594 45.97 -36.57 37.83
C VAL A 594 45.29 -36.98 36.52
N ALA A 595 44.08 -36.49 36.24
CA ALA A 595 43.40 -36.72 34.96
C ALA A 595 44.11 -36.01 33.79
N HIS A 596 44.58 -34.78 33.99
CA HIS A 596 45.34 -34.01 32.99
C HIS A 596 46.75 -34.56 32.72
N GLN A 597 47.34 -35.30 33.65
CA GLN A 597 48.61 -35.99 33.43
C GLN A 597 48.47 -37.27 32.60
N LYS A 598 47.35 -37.99 32.74
CA LYS A 598 47.10 -39.25 32.00
C LYS A 598 46.53 -39.05 30.60
N THR A 599 45.87 -37.93 30.31
CA THR A 599 45.39 -37.61 28.97
C THR A 599 46.09 -36.33 28.48
N GLY A 600 46.99 -36.45 27.51
CA GLY A 600 47.77 -35.36 26.91
C GLY A 600 46.96 -34.30 26.15
N LEU A 601 45.94 -33.72 26.78
CA LEU A 601 44.98 -32.77 26.21
C LEU A 601 45.36 -31.30 26.40
N LYS A 602 46.52 -30.99 27.00
CA LYS A 602 46.98 -29.60 27.17
C LYS A 602 47.30 -28.91 25.82
N GLY A 603 47.75 -29.66 24.81
CA GLY A 603 48.08 -29.10 23.49
C GLY A 603 46.86 -28.77 22.62
N THR A 604 45.77 -29.53 22.76
CA THR A 604 44.60 -29.42 21.88
C THR A 604 43.67 -28.28 22.28
N LEU A 605 43.52 -28.02 23.59
CA LEU A 605 42.70 -26.92 24.11
C LEU A 605 43.35 -25.55 23.93
N ALA A 606 44.69 -25.47 23.95
CA ALA A 606 45.42 -24.23 23.65
C ALA A 606 45.19 -23.78 22.19
N LYS A 607 45.18 -24.72 21.24
CA LYS A 607 44.90 -24.44 19.82
C LYS A 607 43.46 -23.98 19.57
N ILE A 608 42.49 -24.47 20.35
CA ILE A 608 41.08 -24.04 20.23
C ILE A 608 40.89 -22.64 20.83
N LYS A 609 41.55 -22.34 21.95
CA LYS A 609 41.49 -21.01 22.59
C LYS A 609 42.14 -19.92 21.74
N GLU A 610 43.20 -20.25 21.00
CA GLU A 610 43.85 -19.33 20.06
C GLU A 610 42.99 -19.05 18.81
N LYS A 611 42.21 -20.04 18.36
CA LYS A 611 41.27 -19.90 17.21
C LYS A 611 40.03 -19.06 17.57
N ILE A 612 39.59 -19.09 18.83
CA ILE A 612 38.47 -18.28 19.34
C ILE A 612 38.90 -16.82 19.61
N ASN A 613 40.11 -16.58 20.11
CA ASN A 613 40.60 -15.21 20.35
C ASN A 613 40.96 -14.44 19.06
N LYS A 614 41.19 -15.12 17.93
CA LYS A 614 41.36 -14.46 16.62
C LYS A 614 40.05 -14.09 15.92
N SER A 615 38.90 -14.54 16.42
CA SER A 615 37.58 -14.27 15.80
C SER A 615 36.75 -13.18 16.50
N SER A 616 37.25 -12.56 17.58
CA SER A 616 36.49 -11.56 18.35
C SER A 616 37.07 -10.13 18.35
N VAL A 617 37.98 -9.77 17.43
CA VAL A 617 38.46 -8.38 17.27
C VAL A 617 38.56 -8.01 15.79
N SER A 618 37.44 -7.56 15.20
CA SER A 618 37.37 -6.50 14.17
C SER A 618 35.94 -6.33 13.65
N LEU A 619 35.26 -5.26 14.07
CA LEU A 619 34.10 -4.70 13.35
C LEU A 619 34.39 -3.21 13.12
N GLN A 620 35.19 -2.95 12.09
CA GLN A 620 35.19 -1.67 11.37
C GLN A 620 34.18 -1.76 10.22
N PHE A 621 33.55 -0.63 9.90
CA PHE A 621 32.53 -0.47 8.86
C PHE A 621 32.98 -0.97 7.46
N PRO A 622 32.03 -1.39 6.59
CA PRO A 622 32.33 -1.85 5.24
C PRO A 622 32.74 -0.69 4.31
N HIS A 623 33.93 -0.80 3.73
CA HIS A 623 34.30 -0.10 2.49
C HIS A 623 33.67 -0.80 1.27
N SER A 624 33.36 0.00 0.26
CA SER A 624 32.92 -0.35 -1.10
C SER A 624 33.73 -1.47 -1.79
N PRO A 625 33.16 -2.23 -2.75
CA PRO A 625 33.87 -3.30 -3.43
C PRO A 625 34.99 -2.78 -4.37
N PRO A 626 36.06 -3.55 -4.60
CA PRO A 626 37.08 -3.25 -5.60
C PRO A 626 36.62 -3.65 -7.02
N CYS A 627 37.00 -2.84 -8.01
CA CYS A 627 36.98 -3.23 -9.43
C CYS A 627 37.89 -4.45 -9.70
N PRO A 628 37.59 -5.29 -10.71
CA PRO A 628 38.46 -6.41 -11.11
C PRO A 628 39.73 -5.92 -11.85
N PRO A 629 40.81 -6.74 -11.90
CA PRO A 629 42.08 -6.37 -12.54
C PRO A 629 41.99 -6.39 -14.08
N PRO A 630 42.87 -5.64 -14.79
CA PRO A 630 42.94 -5.69 -16.25
C PRO A 630 43.52 -7.03 -16.72
N CYS A 631 42.83 -7.68 -17.66
CA CYS A 631 43.35 -8.83 -18.39
C CYS A 631 44.48 -8.39 -19.35
N LEU A 632 45.50 -9.24 -19.47
CA LEU A 632 46.65 -9.12 -20.37
C LEU A 632 46.24 -9.07 -21.88
N PRO A 633 47.11 -8.52 -22.75
CA PRO A 633 46.78 -8.25 -24.15
C PRO A 633 46.90 -9.53 -25.02
N CYS A 634 46.01 -9.65 -26.00
CA CYS A 634 46.16 -10.57 -27.13
C CYS A 634 45.72 -9.86 -28.44
N PRO A 635 46.14 -10.33 -29.62
CA PRO A 635 46.96 -9.54 -30.54
C PRO A 635 46.14 -8.85 -31.62
N GLN A 636 46.78 -7.85 -32.24
CA GLN A 636 46.37 -7.27 -33.51
C GLN A 636 46.13 -8.35 -34.57
N SER A 637 44.99 -8.31 -35.27
CA SER A 637 44.97 -8.21 -36.74
C SER A 637 43.55 -8.11 -37.33
N LEU A 638 43.47 -7.31 -38.41
CA LEU A 638 42.48 -7.21 -39.48
C LEU A 638 41.15 -6.42 -39.32
N GLN A 639 41.22 -5.20 -39.88
CA GLN A 639 40.39 -4.65 -40.98
C GLN A 639 38.95 -4.10 -40.73
N SER A 640 38.89 -2.75 -40.62
CA SER A 640 38.08 -1.76 -41.40
C SER A 640 36.53 -1.81 -41.39
N PRO A 641 35.78 -0.73 -41.74
CA PRO A 641 36.20 0.56 -42.32
C PRO A 641 35.71 1.84 -41.63
N VAL A 642 36.34 2.92 -42.09
CA VAL A 642 36.20 4.33 -41.73
C VAL A 642 34.90 4.93 -42.27
N TRP A 643 34.22 5.73 -41.44
CA TRP A 643 33.38 6.83 -41.90
C TRP A 643 33.79 8.13 -41.19
N THR A 644 34.29 9.06 -41.99
CA THR A 644 34.65 10.43 -41.64
C THR A 644 33.41 11.28 -41.40
N GLN A 645 33.37 12.05 -40.32
CA GLN A 645 32.56 13.26 -40.24
C GLN A 645 33.42 14.46 -39.83
N SER A 646 33.50 15.38 -40.77
CA SER A 646 34.03 16.74 -40.67
C SER A 646 33.05 17.59 -39.84
N ALA A 647 33.55 18.31 -38.83
CA ALA A 647 32.83 19.44 -38.24
C ALA A 647 33.81 20.60 -38.04
N ARG A 648 33.50 21.67 -38.76
CA ARG A 648 34.24 22.91 -38.94
C ARG A 648 33.93 23.83 -37.75
N LEU A 649 34.95 24.32 -37.06
CA LEU A 649 34.85 25.39 -36.06
C LEU A 649 34.75 26.74 -36.78
N THR A 650 33.78 27.56 -36.40
CA THR A 650 33.78 29.02 -36.63
C THR A 650 33.63 29.73 -35.28
N PRO A 651 34.39 30.81 -35.02
CA PRO A 651 34.26 31.60 -33.79
C PRO A 651 33.38 32.83 -34.05
N CYS A 652 32.52 33.19 -33.09
CA CYS A 652 31.91 34.51 -33.07
C CYS A 652 32.13 35.18 -31.71
N HIS A 653 32.68 36.39 -31.85
CA HIS A 653 32.97 37.40 -30.87
C HIS A 653 31.72 37.89 -30.12
N GLN A 654 31.93 38.21 -28.85
CA GLN A 654 31.20 39.17 -28.03
C GLN A 654 31.46 40.61 -28.51
N PRO A 655 30.59 41.60 -28.23
CA PRO A 655 30.20 42.01 -26.86
C PRO A 655 28.77 41.65 -26.44
#